data_AF-A0A377J5T8-F1
#
_entry.id   AF-A0A377J5T8-F1
#
_cell.length_a   1.000
_cell.length_b   1.000
_cell.length_c   1.000
_cell.angle_alpha   90.00
_cell.angle_beta   90.00
_cell.angle_gamma   90.00
#
_symmetry.space_group_name_H-M   'P 1'
#
loop_
_entity.id
_entity.type
_entity.pdbx_description
1 polymer ?
#
loop_
_entity_poly.entity_id
_entity_poly.type
_entity_poly.pdbx_seq_one_letter_code
_entity_poly.pdbx_strand_id
1 'polypeptide(L)'
;MHFEPYPFERLQTLLADITPNAPIRKLTIGEPQLPTPLSITTALQDYAKELRYYPPSAGMPYLKDAMLGFIKSRYGITLSHDQIIPTFGTREVLFNLPQFYLAHIKSPVIAHPNPFYQIYEGAAIASSATTIYMPLTQDNSFKPHLSDEQCKRVNLVILNSPNNPTGSTLSLEELVEWVQKALKYDFLLVCDECYSEIYELPDSLESTFLHSNAPAGILQASLAAGNANFKNILALNSISKRSSAPGLRSGFVAGDREILQGYMTYRTYAGLAQPMPLARASAVAWSDEESALEIRKIYSQNLKLARQLFPHIPIEPYSFYIWLPVGDDLAFTQELYKHTGIAVLPGRFLGRDNAGQGFVRIALVYPAEQMQEILEDLAKFYYASSRDSACGLKSTNEQPTLKTPTESVFDSQAAGGRIFDEKAGLCSLLRGDKTDGLSHKQKANFSLFRKKPTPKTRIHFIGIGGIGISGLAKYLRAQGAIISGSDIAHSPTTHYLRSLGVQIHIPHDKDAIQDQDLVIHSAIIKHDNPEIIQAKASNIPVLSREQALKLILDSKRVFSVCGAHGKSSISAMLSSILPDFGAIIGAESKEFHSNVREAQSECIIFEADESDKSFLNSNPYLAIIPNAEPEHMETYNHNIQELHTAYTQFLSKASLRCINDSDEFLRSTSVPSLHLNPAKDITDIDYFLEDSMPYTRFFLRNVGEFAVWGLGEHTAQNAALAILAALEFKKADSRAMQETKTLDDICYSASHIQQVRENLKHFAGIKKRFDILCTSPLTIIDDYAHHPTEIKATIQALRIYAKLRGITSITAIWQPHKYSRLFDNLSAFQECFDDLLSMGGKLVILPVWRAGEEKRELDLGQLFAHCNPLLATRTQRNANTLEIYHNDTLLATLAQGIAIGFGAGDITYQLRGAK
;
A
#
# COMPACT_ATOMS: atom_id res chain seq x y z
N MET A 1 -17.02 -45.27 -7.71
CA MET A 1 -17.42 -43.90 -8.09
C MET A 1 -16.75 -43.60 -9.42
N HIS A 2 -17.51 -43.21 -10.44
CA HIS A 2 -16.97 -42.77 -11.73
C HIS A 2 -17.17 -41.26 -11.80
N PHE A 3 -16.09 -40.48 -11.98
CA PHE A 3 -16.15 -39.03 -12.12
C PHE A 3 -15.79 -38.65 -13.55
N GLU A 4 -16.54 -37.73 -14.14
CA GLU A 4 -16.24 -37.22 -15.47
C GLU A 4 -14.92 -36.42 -15.48
N PRO A 5 -14.17 -36.42 -16.59
CA PRO A 5 -12.98 -35.58 -16.75
C PRO A 5 -13.29 -34.12 -16.48
N TYR A 6 -12.34 -33.40 -15.88
CA TYR A 6 -12.57 -31.98 -15.59
C TYR A 6 -12.70 -31.16 -16.89
N PRO A 7 -13.48 -30.07 -16.89
CA PRO A 7 -13.65 -29.22 -18.07
C PRO A 7 -12.33 -28.72 -18.69
N PHE A 8 -11.29 -28.52 -17.87
CA PHE A 8 -9.97 -28.08 -18.35
C PHE A 8 -9.17 -29.20 -19.03
N GLU A 9 -9.36 -30.47 -18.63
CA GLU A 9 -8.72 -31.61 -19.30
C GLU A 9 -9.32 -31.76 -20.70
N ARG A 10 -10.65 -31.67 -20.80
CA ARG A 10 -11.36 -31.65 -22.08
C ARG A 10 -10.91 -30.49 -22.98
N LEU A 11 -10.66 -29.32 -22.41
CA LEU A 11 -10.13 -28.16 -23.14
C LEU A 11 -8.69 -28.37 -23.61
N GLN A 12 -7.82 -28.96 -22.77
CA GLN A 12 -6.46 -29.32 -23.17
C GLN A 12 -6.47 -30.29 -24.34
N THR A 13 -7.33 -31.31 -24.31
CA THR A 13 -7.51 -32.23 -25.44
C THR A 13 -8.00 -31.52 -26.71
N LEU A 14 -8.95 -30.58 -26.58
CA LEU A 14 -9.49 -29.83 -27.73
C LEU A 14 -8.43 -28.96 -28.43
N LEU A 15 -7.48 -28.41 -27.68
CA LEU A 15 -6.47 -27.47 -28.16
C LEU A 15 -5.09 -28.10 -28.40
N ALA A 16 -4.91 -29.40 -28.15
CA ALA A 16 -3.62 -30.07 -28.12
C ALA A 16 -2.82 -29.92 -29.43
N ASP A 17 -3.50 -29.97 -30.57
CA ASP A 17 -2.89 -29.93 -31.91
C ASP A 17 -2.91 -28.54 -32.56
N ILE A 18 -3.21 -27.49 -31.79
CA ILE A 18 -3.35 -26.12 -32.30
C ILE A 18 -2.24 -25.24 -31.72
N THR A 19 -1.43 -24.67 -32.61
CA THR A 19 -0.45 -23.63 -32.26
C THR A 19 -1.06 -22.25 -32.50
N PRO A 20 -1.16 -21.38 -31.47
CA PRO A 20 -1.72 -20.04 -31.62
C PRO A 20 -0.75 -19.09 -32.35
N ASN A 21 -1.29 -18.17 -33.14
CA ASN A 21 -0.54 -17.14 -33.88
C ASN A 21 -0.04 -16.00 -32.98
N ALA A 22 -0.48 -15.94 -31.73
CA ALA A 22 -0.17 -14.89 -30.77
C ALA A 22 0.05 -15.50 -29.36
N PRO A 23 0.65 -14.76 -28.41
CA PRO A 23 0.84 -15.23 -27.04
C PRO A 23 -0.47 -15.68 -26.38
N ILE A 24 -0.38 -16.75 -25.58
CA ILE A 24 -1.55 -17.36 -24.94
C ILE A 24 -2.09 -16.46 -23.83
N ARG A 25 -3.38 -16.10 -23.93
CA ARG A 25 -4.12 -15.30 -22.94
C ARG A 25 -5.29 -16.15 -22.43
N LYS A 26 -5.27 -16.54 -21.14
CA LYS A 26 -6.19 -17.57 -20.60
C LYS A 26 -7.39 -16.95 -19.90
N LEU A 27 -8.58 -17.11 -20.48
CA LEU A 27 -9.86 -16.69 -19.88
C LEU A 27 -10.70 -17.90 -19.43
N THR A 28 -10.05 -19.05 -19.23
CA THR A 28 -10.70 -20.36 -19.05
C THR A 28 -11.00 -20.66 -17.58
N ILE A 29 -10.17 -20.19 -16.65
CA ILE A 29 -10.26 -20.50 -15.21
C ILE A 29 -10.88 -19.29 -14.50
N GLY A 30 -11.87 -19.56 -13.64
CA GLY A 30 -12.45 -18.55 -12.75
C GLY A 30 -11.61 -18.30 -11.50
N GLU A 31 -10.32 -18.03 -11.68
CA GLU A 31 -9.37 -17.76 -10.61
C GLU A 31 -8.82 -16.34 -10.78
N PRO A 32 -8.95 -15.47 -9.76
CA PRO A 32 -8.39 -14.13 -9.79
C PRO A 32 -6.90 -14.13 -10.18
N GLN A 33 -6.51 -13.24 -11.10
CA GLN A 33 -5.10 -12.99 -11.45
C GLN A 33 -4.59 -11.70 -10.80
N LEU A 34 -5.26 -11.27 -9.73
CA LEU A 34 -4.91 -10.10 -8.92
C LEU A 34 -4.05 -10.55 -7.74
N PRO A 35 -3.10 -9.72 -7.26
CA PRO A 35 -2.29 -10.07 -6.11
C PRO A 35 -3.15 -10.22 -4.85
N THR A 36 -2.77 -11.15 -3.97
CA THR A 36 -3.35 -11.24 -2.63
C THR A 36 -3.00 -9.98 -1.83
N PRO A 37 -3.97 -9.31 -1.18
CA PRO A 37 -3.72 -8.13 -0.35
C PRO A 37 -2.63 -8.35 0.71
N LEU A 38 -1.79 -7.33 0.91
CA LEU A 38 -0.65 -7.39 1.83
C LEU A 38 -1.09 -7.64 3.27
N SER A 39 -2.26 -7.11 3.68
CA SER A 39 -2.86 -7.36 5.00
C SER A 39 -2.97 -8.86 5.31
N ILE A 40 -3.31 -9.67 4.31
CA ILE A 40 -3.49 -11.12 4.43
C ILE A 40 -2.14 -11.84 4.49
N THR A 41 -1.19 -11.47 3.63
CA THR A 41 0.13 -12.12 3.58
C THR A 41 0.99 -11.77 4.79
N THR A 42 0.95 -10.53 5.26
CA THR A 42 1.59 -10.11 6.52
C THR A 42 1.00 -10.85 7.71
N ALA A 43 -0.33 -10.96 7.80
CA ALA A 43 -0.95 -11.74 8.87
C ALA A 43 -0.52 -13.21 8.85
N LEU A 44 -0.39 -13.82 7.67
CA LEU A 44 0.11 -15.19 7.58
C LEU A 44 1.56 -15.30 8.09
N GLN A 45 2.42 -14.34 7.76
CA GLN A 45 3.82 -14.29 8.20
C GLN A 45 3.94 -14.09 9.71
N ASP A 46 3.22 -13.11 10.27
CA ASP A 46 3.27 -12.75 11.70
C ASP A 46 2.88 -13.92 12.61
N TYR A 47 1.93 -14.73 12.15
CA TYR A 47 1.39 -15.86 12.89
C TYR A 47 1.96 -17.22 12.46
N ALA A 48 2.96 -17.27 11.57
CA ALA A 48 3.57 -18.53 11.11
C ALA A 48 4.07 -19.42 12.26
N LYS A 49 4.57 -18.82 13.34
CA LYS A 49 5.00 -19.51 14.57
C LYS A 49 3.89 -20.32 15.26
N GLU A 50 2.61 -20.04 14.98
CA GLU A 50 1.47 -20.77 15.55
C GLU A 50 1.24 -22.14 14.88
N LEU A 51 2.01 -22.50 13.83
CA LEU A 51 1.97 -23.83 13.20
C LEU A 51 2.22 -24.98 14.19
N ARG A 52 2.90 -24.71 15.31
CA ARG A 52 3.16 -25.69 16.37
C ARG A 52 1.89 -26.19 17.09
N TYR A 53 0.76 -25.51 16.92
CA TYR A 53 -0.48 -25.81 17.63
C TYR A 53 -1.45 -26.61 16.78
N TYR A 54 -2.07 -27.61 17.39
CA TYR A 54 -3.18 -28.33 16.78
C TYR A 54 -4.44 -27.45 16.80
N PRO A 55 -5.10 -27.19 15.64
CA PRO A 55 -6.27 -26.35 15.61
C PRO A 55 -7.52 -27.07 16.17
N PRO A 56 -8.45 -26.34 16.82
CA PRO A 56 -9.72 -26.89 17.27
C PRO A 56 -10.64 -27.14 16.08
N SER A 57 -11.29 -28.31 16.06
CA SER A 57 -12.24 -28.67 14.99
C SER A 57 -13.45 -27.75 14.92
N ALA A 58 -13.84 -27.14 16.05
CA ALA A 58 -14.96 -26.19 16.12
C ALA A 58 -14.68 -24.84 15.41
N GLY A 59 -13.44 -24.61 14.99
CA GLY A 59 -12.98 -23.32 14.46
C GLY A 59 -12.63 -22.33 15.57
N MET A 60 -11.89 -21.29 15.19
CA MET A 60 -11.43 -20.26 16.12
C MET A 60 -12.48 -19.16 16.35
N PRO A 61 -12.75 -18.73 17.59
CA PRO A 61 -13.75 -17.69 17.87
C PRO A 61 -13.52 -16.40 17.08
N TYR A 62 -12.28 -15.92 17.02
CA TYR A 62 -11.93 -14.69 16.28
C TYR A 62 -12.19 -14.81 14.77
N LEU A 63 -12.11 -16.01 14.20
CA LEU A 63 -12.40 -16.24 12.78
C LEU A 63 -13.90 -16.23 12.56
N LYS A 64 -14.66 -16.87 13.45
CA LYS A 64 -16.13 -16.81 13.44
C LYS A 64 -16.61 -15.37 13.58
N ASP A 65 -16.05 -14.61 14.52
CA ASP A 65 -16.41 -13.20 14.73
C ASP A 65 -16.16 -12.35 13.48
N ALA A 66 -15.06 -12.56 12.77
CA ALA A 66 -14.78 -11.88 11.50
C ALA A 66 -15.80 -12.24 10.41
N MET A 67 -16.16 -13.52 10.27
CA MET A 67 -17.17 -13.97 9.31
C MET A 67 -18.57 -13.46 9.66
N LEU A 68 -18.93 -13.43 10.94
CA LEU A 68 -20.17 -12.85 11.45
C LEU A 68 -20.21 -11.34 11.22
N GLY A 69 -19.09 -10.66 11.40
CA GLY A 69 -18.91 -9.24 11.07
C GLY A 69 -19.17 -8.97 9.59
N PHE A 70 -18.59 -9.78 8.70
CA PHE A 70 -18.88 -9.73 7.26
C PHE A 70 -20.38 -9.94 6.99
N ILE A 71 -21.01 -10.99 7.54
CA ILE A 71 -22.43 -11.26 7.30
C ILE A 71 -23.31 -10.10 7.76
N LYS A 72 -23.01 -9.52 8.92
CA LYS A 72 -23.74 -8.38 9.47
C LYS A 72 -23.56 -7.13 8.61
N SER A 73 -22.33 -6.82 8.19
CA SER A 73 -22.02 -5.67 7.33
C SER A 73 -22.68 -5.80 5.96
N ARG A 74 -22.51 -6.96 5.32
CA ARG A 74 -22.90 -7.21 3.93
C ARG A 74 -24.39 -7.47 3.75
N TYR A 75 -25.03 -8.17 4.69
CA TYR A 75 -26.42 -8.62 4.55
C TYR A 75 -27.36 -8.05 5.61
N GLY A 76 -26.84 -7.34 6.63
CA GLY A 76 -27.65 -6.85 7.74
C GLY A 76 -28.15 -7.94 8.70
N ILE A 77 -27.57 -9.14 8.64
CA ILE A 77 -28.01 -10.31 9.42
C ILE A 77 -27.10 -10.51 10.62
N THR A 78 -27.70 -10.76 11.78
CA THR A 78 -26.96 -11.18 12.98
C THR A 78 -27.16 -12.68 13.19
N LEU A 79 -26.07 -13.44 13.19
CA LEU A 79 -26.05 -14.87 13.50
C LEU A 79 -25.28 -15.13 14.79
N SER A 80 -25.53 -16.28 15.40
CA SER A 80 -24.80 -16.78 16.56
C SER A 80 -23.70 -17.78 16.14
N HIS A 81 -22.76 -18.09 17.04
CA HIS A 81 -21.58 -18.93 16.76
C HIS A 81 -21.90 -20.39 16.39
N ASP A 82 -23.08 -20.89 16.76
CA ASP A 82 -23.64 -22.20 16.42
C ASP A 82 -24.36 -22.20 15.06
N GLN A 83 -24.63 -21.02 14.48
CA GLN A 83 -25.20 -20.85 13.14
C GLN A 83 -24.12 -20.64 12.06
N ILE A 84 -22.84 -20.83 12.38
CA ILE A 84 -21.74 -20.68 11.43
C ILE A 84 -20.57 -21.62 11.70
N ILE A 85 -20.00 -22.16 10.62
CA ILE A 85 -18.83 -23.04 10.64
C ILE A 85 -17.77 -22.50 9.68
N PRO A 86 -16.54 -22.19 10.15
CA PRO A 86 -15.40 -21.94 9.29
C PRO A 86 -14.98 -23.20 8.52
N THR A 87 -14.66 -23.06 7.23
CA THR A 87 -14.43 -24.18 6.31
C THR A 87 -13.19 -23.95 5.42
N PHE A 88 -12.67 -25.02 4.81
CA PHE A 88 -11.53 -24.95 3.89
C PHE A 88 -11.91 -24.44 2.48
N GLY A 89 -12.52 -23.25 2.45
CA GLY A 89 -13.31 -22.77 1.32
C GLY A 89 -14.63 -23.54 1.20
N THR A 90 -15.34 -23.37 0.09
CA THR A 90 -16.67 -23.99 -0.11
C THR A 90 -16.62 -25.36 -0.77
N ARG A 91 -15.60 -25.64 -1.59
CA ARG A 91 -15.48 -26.90 -2.35
C ARG A 91 -15.58 -28.15 -1.48
N GLU A 92 -14.94 -28.13 -0.31
CA GLU A 92 -14.98 -29.27 0.63
C GLU A 92 -16.37 -29.47 1.23
N VAL A 93 -17.05 -28.38 1.61
CA VAL A 93 -18.42 -28.40 2.16
C VAL A 93 -19.40 -28.90 1.11
N LEU A 94 -19.34 -28.34 -0.10
CA LEU A 94 -20.18 -28.74 -1.23
C LEU A 94 -20.02 -30.23 -1.55
N PHE A 95 -18.84 -30.81 -1.30
CA PHE A 95 -18.58 -32.22 -1.50
C PHE A 95 -19.08 -33.11 -0.36
N ASN A 96 -18.78 -32.76 0.90
CA ASN A 96 -18.97 -33.66 2.05
C ASN A 96 -20.27 -33.41 2.85
N LEU A 97 -20.89 -32.23 2.74
CA LEU A 97 -22.17 -31.93 3.40
C LEU A 97 -23.30 -32.85 2.89
N PRO A 98 -23.43 -33.12 1.57
CA PRO A 98 -24.43 -34.08 1.08
C PRO A 98 -24.22 -35.49 1.64
N GLN A 99 -22.97 -35.93 1.80
CA GLN A 99 -22.66 -37.25 2.35
C GLN A 99 -23.12 -37.36 3.81
N PHE A 100 -22.87 -36.31 4.61
CA PHE A 100 -23.37 -36.21 5.98
C PHE A 100 -24.91 -36.21 6.03
N TYR A 101 -25.54 -35.30 5.30
CA TYR A 101 -26.98 -35.06 5.40
C TYR A 101 -27.79 -36.25 4.87
N LEU A 102 -27.33 -36.89 3.79
CA LEU A 102 -28.05 -37.95 3.09
C LEU A 102 -27.71 -39.36 3.58
N ALA A 103 -26.79 -39.51 4.54
CA ALA A 103 -26.25 -40.81 4.98
C ALA A 103 -27.33 -41.84 5.37
N HIS A 104 -28.49 -41.38 5.84
CA HIS A 104 -29.59 -42.21 6.32
C HIS A 104 -30.75 -42.32 5.32
N ILE A 105 -30.69 -41.60 4.19
CA ILE A 105 -31.75 -41.58 3.18
C ILE A 105 -31.53 -42.71 2.19
N LYS A 106 -32.55 -43.55 2.00
CA LYS A 106 -32.53 -44.58 0.96
C LYS A 106 -32.81 -43.93 -0.39
N SER A 107 -31.93 -44.17 -1.36
CA SER A 107 -32.03 -43.62 -2.73
C SER A 107 -32.16 -42.08 -2.75
N PRO A 108 -31.17 -41.35 -2.20
CA PRO A 108 -31.27 -39.91 -2.06
C PRO A 108 -31.31 -39.20 -3.42
N VAL A 109 -31.91 -38.01 -3.46
CA VAL A 109 -32.03 -37.18 -4.66
C VAL A 109 -31.46 -35.79 -4.40
N ILE A 110 -30.52 -35.36 -5.26
CA ILE A 110 -29.95 -34.00 -5.25
C ILE A 110 -30.39 -33.27 -6.51
N ALA A 111 -30.83 -32.02 -6.38
CA ALA A 111 -31.05 -31.14 -7.52
C ALA A 111 -30.01 -30.01 -7.56
N HIS A 112 -29.48 -29.70 -8.74
CA HIS A 112 -28.60 -28.54 -8.96
C HIS A 112 -28.74 -27.99 -10.38
N PRO A 113 -28.33 -26.74 -10.65
CA PRO A 113 -28.36 -26.15 -11.99
C PRO A 113 -27.65 -26.98 -13.06
N ASN A 114 -27.96 -26.70 -14.33
CA ASN A 114 -27.25 -27.25 -15.48
C ASN A 114 -27.20 -26.21 -16.61
N PRO A 115 -26.03 -25.62 -16.96
CA PRO A 115 -24.67 -26.02 -16.56
C PRO A 115 -24.34 -25.81 -15.08
N PHE A 116 -23.24 -26.40 -14.61
CA PHE A 116 -22.88 -26.41 -13.19
C PHE A 116 -21.38 -26.41 -12.90
N TYR A 117 -21.05 -26.01 -11.66
CA TYR A 117 -19.77 -26.31 -11.07
C TYR A 117 -19.66 -27.80 -10.71
N GLN A 118 -18.66 -28.49 -11.26
CA GLN A 118 -18.55 -29.96 -11.28
C GLN A 118 -18.59 -30.63 -9.89
N ILE A 119 -18.30 -29.91 -8.81
CA ILE A 119 -18.32 -30.48 -7.47
C ILE A 119 -19.73 -30.94 -7.06
N TYR A 120 -20.80 -30.33 -7.60
CA TYR A 120 -22.18 -30.69 -7.24
C TYR A 120 -22.51 -32.12 -7.68
N GLU A 121 -22.17 -32.47 -8.93
CA GLU A 121 -22.34 -33.82 -9.46
C GLU A 121 -21.40 -34.80 -8.76
N GLY A 122 -20.14 -34.41 -8.52
CA GLY A 122 -19.20 -35.22 -7.74
C GLY A 122 -19.73 -35.57 -6.35
N ALA A 123 -20.40 -34.62 -5.68
CA ALA A 123 -21.03 -34.85 -4.38
C ALA A 123 -22.25 -35.79 -4.49
N ALA A 124 -23.06 -35.67 -5.54
CA ALA A 124 -24.18 -36.57 -5.80
C ALA A 124 -23.70 -38.01 -6.02
N ILE A 125 -22.68 -38.21 -6.86
CA ILE A 125 -22.06 -39.52 -7.11
C ILE A 125 -21.49 -40.10 -5.82
N ALA A 126 -20.75 -39.30 -5.03
CA ALA A 126 -20.17 -39.76 -3.77
C ALA A 126 -21.24 -40.12 -2.73
N SER A 127 -22.41 -39.49 -2.80
CA SER A 127 -23.56 -39.76 -1.92
C SER A 127 -24.48 -40.86 -2.47
N SER A 128 -24.14 -41.50 -3.60
CA SER A 128 -25.02 -42.43 -4.32
C SER A 128 -26.42 -41.86 -4.60
N ALA A 129 -26.48 -40.56 -4.84
CA ALA A 129 -27.71 -39.83 -5.07
C ALA A 129 -28.07 -39.78 -6.57
N THR A 130 -29.37 -39.81 -6.86
CA THR A 130 -29.88 -39.49 -8.19
C THR A 130 -29.86 -37.98 -8.38
N THR A 131 -29.35 -37.52 -9.51
CA THR A 131 -29.29 -36.08 -9.83
C THR A 131 -30.52 -35.63 -10.61
N ILE A 132 -31.12 -34.51 -10.20
CA ILE A 132 -32.04 -33.72 -11.00
C ILE A 132 -31.28 -32.50 -11.51
N TYR A 133 -31.02 -32.45 -12.82
CA TYR A 133 -30.46 -31.27 -13.47
C TYR A 133 -31.56 -30.22 -13.66
N MET A 134 -31.34 -28.99 -13.19
CA MET A 134 -32.22 -27.84 -13.40
C MET A 134 -31.68 -26.99 -14.56
N PRO A 135 -32.19 -27.13 -15.80
CA PRO A 135 -31.61 -26.47 -16.96
C PRO A 135 -31.66 -24.95 -16.83
N LEU A 136 -30.53 -24.30 -17.11
CA LEU A 136 -30.40 -22.86 -17.25
C LEU A 136 -30.34 -22.54 -18.75
N THR A 137 -31.45 -22.06 -19.31
CA THR A 137 -31.58 -21.77 -20.74
C THR A 137 -31.93 -20.30 -20.97
N GLN A 138 -31.81 -19.83 -22.20
CA GLN A 138 -32.27 -18.47 -22.52
C GLN A 138 -33.78 -18.30 -22.27
N ASP A 139 -34.58 -19.32 -22.58
CA ASP A 139 -36.05 -19.31 -22.44
C ASP A 139 -36.52 -19.08 -21.00
N ASN A 140 -35.75 -19.53 -20.01
CA ASN A 140 -36.06 -19.31 -18.59
C ASN A 140 -35.16 -18.26 -17.94
N SER A 141 -34.52 -17.39 -18.74
CA SER A 141 -33.59 -16.34 -18.27
C SER A 141 -32.49 -16.90 -17.37
N PHE A 142 -32.05 -18.13 -17.66
CA PHE A 142 -31.05 -18.87 -16.90
C PHE A 142 -31.42 -19.00 -15.41
N LYS A 143 -32.71 -19.17 -15.09
CA LYS A 143 -33.19 -19.39 -13.71
C LYS A 143 -33.51 -20.86 -13.46
N PRO A 144 -33.02 -21.46 -12.37
CA PRO A 144 -33.35 -22.85 -12.02
C PRO A 144 -34.82 -22.97 -11.61
N HIS A 145 -35.44 -24.12 -11.93
CA HIS A 145 -36.81 -24.43 -11.56
C HIS A 145 -36.96 -25.92 -11.23
N LEU A 146 -37.83 -26.22 -10.26
CA LEU A 146 -38.35 -27.56 -9.98
C LEU A 146 -39.88 -27.52 -9.93
N SER A 147 -40.50 -28.54 -10.53
CA SER A 147 -41.93 -28.79 -10.39
C SER A 147 -42.28 -29.30 -9.00
N ASP A 148 -43.55 -29.19 -8.60
CA ASP A 148 -44.03 -29.71 -7.32
C ASP A 148 -43.74 -31.21 -7.14
N GLU A 149 -43.85 -32.00 -8.21
CA GLU A 149 -43.53 -33.44 -8.18
C GLU A 149 -42.03 -33.70 -7.97
N GLN A 150 -41.16 -32.86 -8.52
CA GLN A 150 -39.73 -32.95 -8.26
C GLN A 150 -39.40 -32.50 -6.83
N CYS A 151 -40.05 -31.43 -6.34
CA CYS A 151 -39.88 -30.95 -4.97
C CYS A 151 -40.29 -31.99 -3.92
N LYS A 152 -41.33 -32.80 -4.17
CA LYS A 152 -41.73 -33.91 -3.27
C LYS A 152 -40.66 -35.02 -3.17
N ARG A 153 -39.77 -35.13 -4.15
CA ARG A 153 -38.79 -36.22 -4.26
C ARG A 153 -37.38 -35.80 -3.88
N VAL A 154 -37.03 -34.53 -4.05
CA VAL A 154 -35.68 -34.02 -3.79
C VAL A 154 -35.41 -33.99 -2.29
N ASN A 155 -34.19 -34.35 -1.88
CA ASN A 155 -33.77 -34.28 -0.48
C ASN A 155 -32.84 -33.08 -0.22
N LEU A 156 -32.07 -32.69 -1.24
CA LEU A 156 -31.14 -31.56 -1.17
C LEU A 156 -31.15 -30.80 -2.50
N VAL A 157 -31.33 -29.48 -2.44
CA VAL A 157 -31.21 -28.58 -3.59
C VAL A 157 -29.97 -27.71 -3.39
N ILE A 158 -29.11 -27.65 -4.40
CA ILE A 158 -27.99 -26.71 -4.45
C ILE A 158 -28.34 -25.61 -5.45
N LEU A 159 -28.41 -24.37 -4.99
CA LEU A 159 -28.44 -23.17 -5.82
C LEU A 159 -27.03 -22.58 -5.94
N ASN A 160 -26.79 -21.81 -6.99
CA ASN A 160 -25.58 -21.01 -7.12
C ASN A 160 -25.95 -19.64 -7.69
N SER A 161 -25.85 -18.61 -6.85
CA SER A 161 -26.29 -17.25 -7.13
C SER A 161 -25.34 -16.24 -6.46
N PRO A 162 -24.63 -15.38 -7.22
CA PRO A 162 -24.52 -15.36 -8.67
C PRO A 162 -23.97 -16.65 -9.29
N ASN A 163 -24.46 -17.02 -10.47
CA ASN A 163 -24.21 -18.30 -11.10
C ASN A 163 -22.87 -18.36 -11.87
N ASN A 164 -22.16 -19.48 -11.72
CA ASN A 164 -21.14 -19.95 -12.66
C ASN A 164 -21.75 -21.07 -13.52
N PRO A 165 -21.85 -20.90 -14.86
CA PRO A 165 -21.15 -19.92 -15.68
C PRO A 165 -21.96 -18.69 -16.12
N THR A 166 -23.26 -18.64 -15.87
CA THR A 166 -24.15 -17.71 -16.60
C THR A 166 -24.11 -16.27 -16.10
N GLY A 167 -23.59 -16.02 -14.90
CA GLY A 167 -23.72 -14.73 -14.20
C GLY A 167 -25.12 -14.46 -13.65
N SER A 168 -26.12 -15.27 -14.02
CA SER A 168 -27.51 -15.11 -13.57
C SER A 168 -27.60 -15.15 -12.05
N THR A 169 -28.34 -14.21 -11.48
CA THR A 169 -28.48 -14.02 -10.04
C THR A 169 -29.96 -14.04 -9.69
N LEU A 170 -30.35 -14.84 -8.70
CA LEU A 170 -31.72 -14.88 -8.20
C LEU A 170 -32.04 -13.61 -7.40
N SER A 171 -33.21 -13.02 -7.62
CA SER A 171 -33.71 -11.90 -6.83
C SER A 171 -34.04 -12.34 -5.40
N LEU A 172 -34.27 -11.37 -4.51
CA LEU A 172 -34.70 -11.67 -3.14
C LEU A 172 -36.03 -12.44 -3.15
N GLU A 173 -36.97 -12.06 -4.00
CA GLU A 173 -38.29 -12.69 -4.15
C GLU A 173 -38.16 -14.13 -4.66
N GLU A 174 -37.34 -14.37 -5.68
CA GLU A 174 -37.09 -15.71 -6.21
C GLU A 174 -36.42 -16.61 -5.14
N LEU A 175 -35.49 -16.07 -4.36
CA LEU A 175 -34.88 -16.79 -3.23
C LEU A 175 -35.92 -17.09 -2.13
N VAL A 176 -36.87 -16.18 -1.86
CA VAL A 176 -37.97 -16.40 -0.91
C VAL A 176 -38.84 -17.56 -1.35
N GLU A 177 -39.17 -17.67 -2.65
CA GLU A 177 -39.93 -18.80 -3.19
C GLU A 177 -39.20 -20.13 -2.97
N TRP A 178 -37.87 -20.15 -3.16
CA TRP A 178 -37.06 -21.33 -2.88
C TRP A 178 -37.07 -21.72 -1.40
N VAL A 179 -36.97 -20.75 -0.49
CA VAL A 179 -37.11 -21.00 0.96
C VAL A 179 -38.49 -21.58 1.26
N GLN A 180 -39.56 -21.01 0.71
CA GLN A 180 -40.92 -21.50 0.92
C GLN A 180 -41.10 -22.93 0.39
N LYS A 181 -40.52 -23.26 -0.76
CA LYS A 181 -40.50 -24.63 -1.29
C LYS A 181 -39.73 -25.58 -0.37
N ALA A 182 -38.56 -25.17 0.13
CA ALA A 182 -37.75 -25.97 1.05
C ALA A 182 -38.51 -26.30 2.34
N LEU A 183 -39.28 -25.34 2.87
CA LEU A 183 -40.12 -25.54 4.05
C LEU A 183 -41.36 -26.38 3.76
N LYS A 184 -42.01 -26.15 2.62
CA LYS A 184 -43.24 -26.86 2.21
C LYS A 184 -42.98 -28.35 1.95
N TYR A 185 -41.86 -28.66 1.29
CA TYR A 185 -41.52 -30.01 0.85
C TYR A 185 -40.42 -30.68 1.68
N ASP A 186 -39.90 -29.98 2.71
CA ASP A 186 -38.93 -30.47 3.70
C ASP A 186 -37.64 -31.03 3.09
N PHE A 187 -37.02 -30.26 2.19
CA PHE A 187 -35.69 -30.55 1.65
C PHE A 187 -34.66 -29.54 2.15
N LEU A 188 -33.39 -29.93 2.19
CA LEU A 188 -32.27 -29.04 2.51
C LEU A 188 -31.98 -28.14 1.30
N LEU A 189 -32.01 -26.82 1.51
CA LEU A 189 -31.62 -25.84 0.51
C LEU A 189 -30.25 -25.25 0.84
N VAL A 190 -29.30 -25.44 -0.08
CA VAL A 190 -27.94 -24.95 0.01
C VAL A 190 -27.72 -23.91 -1.08
N CYS A 191 -27.24 -22.70 -0.75
CA CYS A 191 -26.88 -21.69 -1.74
C CYS A 191 -25.36 -21.47 -1.74
N ASP A 192 -24.70 -21.73 -2.88
CA ASP A 192 -23.31 -21.34 -3.13
C ASP A 192 -23.27 -19.86 -3.57
N GLU A 193 -22.83 -19.00 -2.65
CA GLU A 193 -22.73 -17.54 -2.79
C GLU A 193 -21.28 -17.06 -2.95
N CYS A 194 -20.36 -17.89 -3.46
CA CYS A 194 -18.95 -17.51 -3.64
C CYS A 194 -18.70 -16.27 -4.53
N TYR A 195 -19.70 -15.86 -5.31
CA TYR A 195 -19.63 -14.68 -6.19
C TYR A 195 -20.43 -13.48 -5.65
N SER A 196 -20.98 -13.55 -4.43
CA SER A 196 -21.79 -12.51 -3.79
C SER A 196 -21.11 -11.13 -3.70
N GLU A 197 -19.77 -11.12 -3.70
CA GLU A 197 -18.94 -9.92 -3.61
C GLU A 197 -18.38 -9.46 -4.95
N ILE A 198 -18.72 -10.15 -6.03
CA ILE A 198 -18.32 -9.81 -7.39
C ILE A 198 -19.57 -9.30 -8.11
N TYR A 199 -19.74 -7.98 -8.09
CA TYR A 199 -20.88 -7.30 -8.70
C TYR A 199 -20.46 -5.91 -9.16
N GLU A 200 -21.23 -5.36 -10.09
CA GLU A 200 -21.01 -4.04 -10.64
C GLU A 200 -21.38 -2.95 -9.63
N LEU A 201 -20.43 -2.06 -9.36
CA LEU A 201 -20.61 -0.94 -8.46
C LEU A 201 -21.47 0.16 -9.13
N PRO A 202 -22.32 0.85 -8.36
CA PRO A 202 -23.03 2.04 -8.83
C PRO A 202 -22.04 3.12 -9.28
N ASP A 203 -22.51 4.05 -10.12
CA ASP A 203 -21.66 5.13 -10.65
C ASP A 203 -21.25 6.16 -9.58
N SER A 204 -21.99 6.24 -8.47
CA SER A 204 -21.62 7.01 -7.27
C SER A 204 -21.22 6.07 -6.13
N LEU A 205 -20.05 6.31 -5.53
CA LEU A 205 -19.49 5.52 -4.43
C LEU A 205 -19.77 6.14 -3.05
N GLU A 206 -20.91 6.83 -2.90
CA GLU A 206 -21.33 7.32 -1.59
C GLU A 206 -21.60 6.14 -0.63
N SER A 207 -21.13 6.26 0.62
CA SER A 207 -21.16 5.17 1.60
C SER A 207 -22.56 4.58 1.88
N THR A 208 -23.62 5.37 1.71
CA THR A 208 -25.03 4.94 1.87
C THR A 208 -25.52 4.03 0.75
N PHE A 209 -24.85 3.98 -0.40
CA PHE A 209 -25.26 3.23 -1.58
C PHE A 209 -24.27 2.14 -2.00
N LEU A 210 -23.19 1.92 -1.24
CA LEU A 210 -22.11 0.99 -1.61
C LEU A 210 -22.58 -0.45 -1.94
N HIS A 211 -23.67 -0.88 -1.32
CA HIS A 211 -24.27 -2.21 -1.52
C HIS A 211 -25.61 -2.17 -2.27
N SER A 212 -25.99 -1.05 -2.91
CA SER A 212 -27.29 -0.92 -3.61
C SER A 212 -27.47 -1.95 -4.73
N ASN A 213 -26.36 -2.32 -5.39
CA ASN A 213 -26.33 -3.32 -6.47
C ASN A 213 -25.88 -4.71 -6.00
N ALA A 214 -25.74 -4.92 -4.69
CA ALA A 214 -25.17 -6.16 -4.19
C ALA A 214 -26.22 -7.29 -4.25
N PRO A 215 -25.86 -8.52 -4.70
CA PRO A 215 -26.82 -9.61 -4.83
C PRO A 215 -27.39 -10.02 -3.46
N ALA A 216 -28.67 -10.42 -3.45
CA ALA A 216 -29.34 -10.90 -2.25
C ALA A 216 -28.79 -12.27 -1.81
N GLY A 217 -28.73 -12.49 -0.49
CA GLY A 217 -28.33 -13.77 0.10
C GLY A 217 -29.53 -14.64 0.53
N ILE A 218 -29.37 -15.96 0.53
CA ILE A 218 -30.44 -16.91 0.89
C ILE A 218 -30.87 -16.76 2.35
N LEU A 219 -29.98 -16.32 3.25
CA LEU A 219 -30.36 -16.04 4.63
C LEU A 219 -31.22 -14.78 4.75
N GLN A 220 -31.03 -13.77 3.88
CA GLN A 220 -31.93 -12.60 3.83
C GLN A 220 -33.32 -13.03 3.36
N ALA A 221 -33.36 -13.87 2.32
CA ALA A 221 -34.61 -14.47 1.84
C ALA A 221 -35.30 -15.32 2.91
N SER A 222 -34.52 -16.05 3.71
CA SER A 222 -35.06 -16.86 4.80
C SER A 222 -35.74 -16.00 5.87
N LEU A 223 -35.15 -14.86 6.24
CA LEU A 223 -35.79 -13.88 7.13
C LEU A 223 -37.05 -13.28 6.49
N ALA A 224 -36.99 -12.89 5.21
CA ALA A 224 -38.13 -12.33 4.48
C ALA A 224 -39.29 -13.33 4.35
N ALA A 225 -39.00 -14.63 4.28
CA ALA A 225 -39.99 -15.71 4.28
C ALA A 225 -40.55 -16.05 5.67
N GLY A 226 -40.11 -15.34 6.73
CA GLY A 226 -40.52 -15.62 8.12
C GLY A 226 -39.80 -16.81 8.77
N ASN A 227 -38.71 -17.32 8.17
CA ASN A 227 -37.93 -18.45 8.67
C ASN A 227 -36.71 -17.98 9.49
N ALA A 228 -36.95 -17.33 10.63
CA ALA A 228 -35.92 -16.70 11.45
C ALA A 228 -34.86 -17.67 12.02
N ASN A 229 -35.18 -18.96 12.14
CA ASN A 229 -34.26 -19.99 12.61
C ASN A 229 -33.46 -20.64 11.47
N PHE A 230 -33.67 -20.18 10.23
CA PHE A 230 -33.05 -20.71 9.02
C PHE A 230 -33.28 -22.21 8.81
N LYS A 231 -34.44 -22.73 9.25
CA LYS A 231 -34.77 -24.16 9.13
C LYS A 231 -34.56 -24.64 7.69
N ASN A 232 -33.77 -25.69 7.51
CA ASN A 232 -33.40 -26.31 6.23
C ASN A 232 -32.62 -25.39 5.26
N ILE A 233 -32.11 -24.23 5.69
CA ILE A 233 -31.42 -23.26 4.82
C ILE A 233 -29.95 -23.15 5.21
N LEU A 234 -29.05 -23.28 4.24
CA LEU A 234 -27.61 -23.07 4.41
C LEU A 234 -27.05 -22.18 3.29
N ALA A 235 -26.26 -21.18 3.68
CA ALA A 235 -25.48 -20.31 2.80
C ALA A 235 -24.00 -20.66 2.87
N LEU A 236 -23.33 -20.73 1.72
CA LEU A 236 -21.89 -20.97 1.62
C LEU A 236 -21.20 -19.77 0.99
N ASN A 237 -20.07 -19.36 1.55
CA ASN A 237 -19.27 -18.25 1.01
C ASN A 237 -17.77 -18.54 1.09
N SER A 238 -16.97 -17.86 0.26
CA SER A 238 -15.51 -18.02 0.22
C SER A 238 -14.79 -16.71 -0.04
N ILE A 239 -13.63 -16.56 0.62
CA ILE A 239 -12.74 -15.43 0.41
C ILE A 239 -11.97 -15.48 -0.91
N SER A 240 -11.96 -16.65 -1.57
CA SER A 240 -11.09 -16.96 -2.70
C SER A 240 -11.17 -15.91 -3.81
N LYS A 241 -12.39 -15.44 -4.13
CA LYS A 241 -12.66 -14.44 -5.16
C LYS A 241 -12.71 -13.03 -4.57
N ARG A 242 -13.38 -12.88 -3.42
CA ARG A 242 -13.54 -11.62 -2.68
C ARG A 242 -12.22 -10.90 -2.42
N SER A 243 -11.17 -11.66 -2.07
CA SER A 243 -9.90 -11.10 -1.59
C SER A 243 -8.69 -11.60 -2.37
N SER A 244 -8.88 -12.16 -3.58
CA SER A 244 -7.79 -12.70 -4.41
C SER A 244 -6.83 -13.62 -3.64
N ALA A 245 -7.38 -14.44 -2.75
CA ALA A 245 -6.64 -15.31 -1.83
C ALA A 245 -7.11 -16.78 -1.91
N PRO A 246 -7.20 -17.40 -3.10
CA PRO A 246 -7.71 -18.77 -3.25
C PRO A 246 -6.87 -19.80 -2.50
N GLY A 247 -5.56 -19.55 -2.36
CA GLY A 247 -4.61 -20.39 -1.62
C GLY A 247 -4.80 -20.38 -0.10
N LEU A 248 -5.50 -19.39 0.46
CA LEU A 248 -5.79 -19.33 1.90
C LEU A 248 -6.76 -20.42 2.35
N ARG A 249 -7.53 -20.98 1.38
CA ARG A 249 -8.54 -22.02 1.62
C ARG A 249 -9.49 -21.63 2.75
N SER A 250 -10.10 -20.44 2.68
CA SER A 250 -11.06 -19.97 3.69
C SER A 250 -12.46 -19.76 3.13
N GLY A 251 -13.45 -20.24 3.88
CA GLY A 251 -14.87 -20.10 3.61
C GLY A 251 -15.68 -20.31 4.88
N PHE A 252 -17.00 -20.25 4.76
CA PHE A 252 -17.91 -20.67 5.80
C PHE A 252 -19.16 -21.33 5.23
N VAL A 253 -19.85 -22.08 6.09
CA VAL A 253 -21.26 -22.43 5.93
C VAL A 253 -22.05 -21.85 7.10
N ALA A 254 -23.20 -21.23 6.83
CA ALA A 254 -24.03 -20.55 7.82
C ALA A 254 -25.52 -20.82 7.60
N GLY A 255 -26.32 -20.88 8.67
CA GLY A 255 -27.77 -21.13 8.58
C GLY A 255 -28.29 -22.00 9.71
N ASP A 256 -29.02 -23.07 9.36
CA ASP A 256 -29.68 -23.98 10.30
C ASP A 256 -28.73 -24.57 11.36
N ARG A 257 -28.90 -24.15 12.62
CA ARG A 257 -28.08 -24.60 13.75
C ARG A 257 -28.16 -26.09 14.03
N GLU A 258 -29.31 -26.73 13.80
CA GLU A 258 -29.49 -28.15 14.13
C GLU A 258 -28.70 -29.02 13.15
N ILE A 259 -28.73 -28.66 11.87
CA ILE A 259 -27.94 -29.32 10.83
C ILE A 259 -26.44 -29.04 11.05
N LEU A 260 -26.08 -27.78 11.33
CA LEU A 260 -24.68 -27.39 11.53
C LEU A 260 -24.06 -28.07 12.76
N GLN A 261 -24.82 -28.27 13.84
CA GLN A 261 -24.33 -28.98 15.02
C GLN A 261 -23.91 -30.42 14.68
N GLY A 262 -24.78 -31.17 13.98
CA GLY A 262 -24.45 -32.53 13.54
C GLY A 262 -23.32 -32.56 12.52
N TYR A 263 -23.32 -31.60 11.59
CA TYR A 263 -22.28 -31.49 10.57
C TYR A 263 -20.91 -31.17 11.19
N MET A 264 -20.85 -30.34 12.23
CA MET A 264 -19.62 -30.06 12.97
C MET A 264 -19.03 -31.34 13.58
N THR A 265 -19.87 -32.20 14.16
CA THR A 265 -19.42 -33.51 14.65
C THR A 265 -18.87 -34.37 13.52
N TYR A 266 -19.53 -34.43 12.37
CA TYR A 266 -18.99 -35.15 11.20
C TYR A 266 -17.61 -34.61 10.77
N ARG A 267 -17.44 -33.29 10.73
CA ARG A 267 -16.19 -32.62 10.33
C ARG A 267 -15.02 -32.93 11.25
N THR A 268 -15.23 -33.24 12.53
CA THR A 268 -14.14 -33.63 13.42
C THR A 268 -13.51 -34.95 12.98
N TYR A 269 -14.31 -35.90 12.48
CA TYR A 269 -13.82 -37.18 11.96
C TYR A 269 -13.22 -37.06 10.57
N ALA A 270 -13.68 -36.09 9.77
CA ALA A 270 -13.10 -35.81 8.45
C ALA A 270 -11.75 -35.06 8.52
N GLY A 271 -11.31 -34.61 9.71
CA GLY A 271 -10.01 -33.96 9.89
C GLY A 271 -9.94 -32.52 9.37
N LEU A 272 -11.05 -31.79 9.38
CA LEU A 272 -11.21 -30.50 8.70
C LEU A 272 -10.97 -29.28 9.62
N ALA A 273 -9.96 -29.35 10.48
CA ALA A 273 -9.59 -28.26 11.38
C ALA A 273 -8.58 -27.31 10.71
N GLN A 274 -8.91 -26.02 10.63
CA GLN A 274 -8.09 -25.02 9.92
C GLN A 274 -6.84 -24.61 10.71
N PRO A 275 -5.61 -24.71 10.14
CA PRO A 275 -4.39 -24.26 10.80
C PRO A 275 -4.46 -22.82 11.30
N MET A 276 -3.89 -22.58 12.48
CA MET A 276 -3.95 -21.28 13.16
C MET A 276 -3.46 -20.08 12.34
N PRO A 277 -2.30 -20.14 11.67
CA PRO A 277 -1.84 -19.02 10.85
C PRO A 277 -2.80 -18.72 9.70
N LEU A 278 -3.34 -19.75 9.05
CA LEU A 278 -4.35 -19.59 7.99
C LEU A 278 -5.63 -18.99 8.57
N ALA A 279 -6.06 -19.41 9.76
CA ALA A 279 -7.24 -18.84 10.41
C ALA A 279 -7.03 -17.36 10.78
N ARG A 280 -5.83 -16.95 11.21
CA ARG A 280 -5.47 -15.55 11.50
C ARG A 280 -5.52 -14.69 10.24
N ALA A 281 -4.85 -15.12 9.18
CA ALA A 281 -4.90 -14.44 7.89
C ALA A 281 -6.32 -14.40 7.32
N SER A 282 -7.12 -15.45 7.51
CA SER A 282 -8.53 -15.48 7.10
C SER A 282 -9.36 -14.45 7.87
N ALA A 283 -9.16 -14.33 9.18
CA ALA A 283 -9.91 -13.37 9.99
C ALA A 283 -9.60 -11.91 9.57
N VAL A 284 -8.34 -11.62 9.23
CA VAL A 284 -7.95 -10.33 8.64
C VAL A 284 -8.66 -10.13 7.31
N ALA A 285 -8.57 -11.11 6.41
CA ALA A 285 -9.20 -11.03 5.10
C ALA A 285 -10.72 -10.80 5.18
N TRP A 286 -11.45 -11.51 6.07
CA TRP A 286 -12.89 -11.33 6.27
C TRP A 286 -13.25 -9.96 6.88
N SER A 287 -12.32 -9.35 7.62
CA SER A 287 -12.51 -8.01 8.21
C SER A 287 -12.09 -6.88 7.27
N ASP A 288 -11.36 -7.18 6.19
CA ASP A 288 -10.81 -6.21 5.24
C ASP A 288 -11.82 -5.92 4.13
N GLU A 289 -12.62 -4.88 4.32
CA GLU A 289 -13.60 -4.41 3.33
C GLU A 289 -12.98 -3.49 2.28
N GLU A 290 -11.88 -2.80 2.62
CA GLU A 290 -11.21 -1.86 1.72
C GLU A 290 -10.56 -2.60 0.56
N SER A 291 -9.75 -3.61 0.84
CA SER A 291 -9.12 -4.43 -0.21
C SER A 291 -10.17 -5.16 -1.06
N ALA A 292 -11.27 -5.62 -0.44
CA ALA A 292 -12.36 -6.26 -1.16
C ALA A 292 -13.08 -5.28 -2.11
N LEU A 293 -13.25 -4.02 -1.70
CA LEU A 293 -13.80 -2.96 -2.55
C LEU A 293 -12.88 -2.63 -3.73
N GLU A 294 -11.58 -2.52 -3.52
CA GLU A 294 -10.62 -2.28 -4.62
C GLU A 294 -10.63 -3.41 -5.66
N ILE A 295 -10.66 -4.66 -5.20
CA ILE A 295 -10.81 -5.83 -6.08
C ILE A 295 -12.15 -5.78 -6.83
N ARG A 296 -13.24 -5.41 -6.15
CA ARG A 296 -14.56 -5.27 -6.79
C ARG A 296 -14.62 -4.16 -7.83
N LYS A 297 -13.93 -3.03 -7.62
CA LYS A 297 -13.82 -1.94 -8.61
C LYS A 297 -13.25 -2.45 -9.92
N ILE A 298 -12.21 -3.29 -9.87
CA ILE A 298 -11.61 -3.89 -11.07
C ILE A 298 -12.63 -4.77 -11.80
N TYR A 299 -13.32 -5.66 -11.10
CA TYR A 299 -14.34 -6.51 -11.73
C TYR A 299 -15.53 -5.71 -12.27
N SER A 300 -15.95 -4.67 -11.55
CA SER A 300 -16.99 -3.75 -12.00
C SER A 300 -16.60 -3.04 -13.29
N GLN A 301 -15.34 -2.59 -13.42
CA GLN A 301 -14.83 -1.98 -14.66
C GLN A 301 -14.82 -3.00 -15.81
N ASN A 302 -14.35 -4.22 -15.54
CA ASN A 302 -14.31 -5.29 -16.53
C ASN A 302 -15.71 -5.66 -17.06
N LEU A 303 -16.71 -5.75 -16.18
CA LEU A 303 -18.11 -6.01 -16.55
C LEU A 303 -18.70 -4.86 -17.38
N LYS A 304 -18.48 -3.60 -16.97
CA LYS A 304 -18.92 -2.42 -17.72
C LYS A 304 -18.32 -2.40 -19.13
N LEU A 305 -17.02 -2.67 -19.23
CA LEU A 305 -16.31 -2.74 -20.51
C LEU A 305 -16.83 -3.87 -21.39
N ALA A 306 -17.02 -5.06 -20.82
CA ALA A 306 -17.61 -6.19 -21.53
C ALA A 306 -18.99 -5.83 -22.11
N ARG A 307 -19.85 -5.17 -21.32
CA ARG A 307 -21.17 -4.73 -21.80
C ARG A 307 -21.08 -3.69 -22.92
N GLN A 308 -20.11 -2.79 -22.86
CA GLN A 308 -19.85 -1.82 -23.93
C GLN A 308 -19.40 -2.50 -25.23
N LEU A 309 -18.55 -3.53 -25.13
CA LEU A 309 -18.02 -4.25 -26.30
C LEU A 309 -18.99 -5.28 -26.86
N PHE A 310 -19.91 -5.80 -26.06
CA PHE A 310 -20.93 -6.77 -26.45
C PHE A 310 -22.36 -6.26 -26.19
N PRO A 311 -22.79 -5.13 -26.79
CA PRO A 311 -24.04 -4.43 -26.41
C PRO A 311 -25.33 -5.22 -26.68
N HIS A 312 -25.28 -6.26 -27.51
CA HIS A 312 -26.42 -7.12 -27.83
C HIS A 312 -26.47 -8.41 -27.00
N ILE A 313 -25.48 -8.63 -26.14
CA ILE A 313 -25.39 -9.81 -25.29
C ILE A 313 -25.82 -9.41 -23.88
N PRO A 314 -26.77 -10.14 -23.25
CA PRO A 314 -27.17 -9.86 -21.88
C PRO A 314 -26.05 -10.26 -20.92
N ILE A 315 -25.19 -9.28 -20.56
CA ILE A 315 -24.13 -9.45 -19.57
C ILE A 315 -24.64 -8.94 -18.22
N GLU A 316 -24.90 -9.89 -17.34
CA GLU A 316 -25.34 -9.66 -15.97
C GLU A 316 -24.32 -8.82 -15.18
N PRO A 317 -24.75 -7.90 -14.31
CA PRO A 317 -23.87 -7.07 -13.49
C PRO A 317 -23.30 -7.82 -12.27
N TYR A 318 -23.14 -9.14 -12.37
CA TYR A 318 -22.75 -10.03 -11.28
C TYR A 318 -21.74 -11.09 -11.77
N SER A 319 -20.99 -11.66 -10.84
CA SER A 319 -19.84 -12.53 -11.13
C SER A 319 -18.76 -11.80 -11.94
N PHE A 320 -17.80 -12.54 -12.49
CA PHE A 320 -16.85 -12.00 -13.47
C PHE A 320 -16.90 -12.81 -14.78
N TYR A 321 -18.03 -13.44 -15.07
CA TYR A 321 -18.20 -14.27 -16.25
C TYR A 321 -18.98 -13.55 -17.35
N ILE A 322 -18.58 -13.82 -18.60
CA ILE A 322 -19.44 -13.63 -19.76
C ILE A 322 -19.85 -15.02 -20.25
N TRP A 323 -21.15 -15.21 -20.44
CA TRP A 323 -21.73 -16.40 -21.04
C TRP A 323 -22.12 -16.10 -22.50
N LEU A 324 -21.13 -16.18 -23.38
CA LEU A 324 -21.20 -15.64 -24.73
C LEU A 324 -21.80 -16.67 -25.70
N PRO A 325 -22.91 -16.37 -26.40
CA PRO A 325 -23.47 -17.24 -27.44
C PRO A 325 -22.60 -17.19 -28.71
N VAL A 326 -22.20 -18.36 -29.21
CA VAL A 326 -21.25 -18.50 -30.34
C VAL A 326 -21.67 -19.55 -31.38
N GLY A 327 -22.78 -20.28 -31.16
CA GLY A 327 -23.25 -21.31 -32.10
C GLY A 327 -22.49 -22.63 -31.96
N ASP A 328 -21.35 -22.80 -32.62
CA ASP A 328 -20.48 -23.97 -32.40
C ASP A 328 -19.35 -23.62 -31.43
N ASP A 329 -19.56 -23.89 -30.14
CA ASP A 329 -18.62 -23.53 -29.07
C ASP A 329 -17.27 -24.25 -29.15
N LEU A 330 -17.18 -25.41 -29.79
CA LEU A 330 -15.88 -26.08 -30.01
C LEU A 330 -15.09 -25.37 -31.11
N ALA A 331 -15.71 -25.20 -32.28
CA ALA A 331 -15.07 -24.55 -33.42
C ALA A 331 -14.69 -23.10 -33.09
N PHE A 332 -15.58 -22.34 -32.44
CA PHE A 332 -15.27 -20.99 -31.99
C PHE A 332 -14.06 -20.95 -31.06
N THR A 333 -13.99 -21.86 -30.09
CA THR A 333 -12.86 -21.91 -29.14
C THR A 333 -11.54 -22.22 -29.84
N GLN A 334 -11.54 -23.17 -30.78
CA GLN A 334 -10.36 -23.57 -31.53
C GLN A 334 -9.86 -22.44 -32.45
N GLU A 335 -10.76 -21.82 -33.22
CA GLU A 335 -10.40 -20.74 -34.14
C GLU A 335 -9.99 -19.47 -33.39
N LEU A 336 -10.69 -19.08 -32.32
CA LEU A 336 -10.29 -17.96 -31.49
C LEU A 336 -8.88 -18.17 -30.93
N TYR A 337 -8.62 -19.35 -30.37
CA TYR A 337 -7.31 -19.70 -29.80
C TYR A 337 -6.21 -19.66 -30.87
N LYS A 338 -6.45 -20.29 -32.02
CA LYS A 338 -5.52 -20.30 -33.16
C LYS A 338 -5.18 -18.88 -33.65
N HIS A 339 -6.18 -18.02 -33.82
CA HIS A 339 -5.98 -16.71 -34.44
C HIS A 339 -5.48 -15.63 -33.46
N THR A 340 -5.88 -15.67 -32.19
CA THR A 340 -5.67 -14.56 -31.24
C THR A 340 -4.87 -14.96 -30.00
N GLY A 341 -4.59 -16.26 -29.81
CA GLY A 341 -4.01 -16.79 -28.57
C GLY A 341 -4.98 -16.78 -27.38
N ILE A 342 -6.23 -16.32 -27.53
CA ILE A 342 -7.20 -16.26 -26.44
C ILE A 342 -7.82 -17.64 -26.23
N ALA A 343 -7.65 -18.20 -25.04
CA ALA A 343 -8.30 -19.45 -24.64
C ALA A 343 -9.58 -19.16 -23.83
N VAL A 344 -10.70 -19.73 -24.26
CA VAL A 344 -12.01 -19.68 -23.59
C VAL A 344 -12.51 -21.11 -23.29
N LEU A 345 -13.54 -21.25 -22.46
CA LEU A 345 -14.07 -22.57 -22.10
C LEU A 345 -15.39 -22.87 -22.84
N PRO A 346 -15.46 -23.92 -23.68
CA PRO A 346 -16.70 -24.38 -24.30
C PRO A 346 -17.75 -24.70 -23.23
N GLY A 347 -18.94 -24.14 -23.40
CA GLY A 347 -20.03 -24.26 -22.45
C GLY A 347 -20.52 -25.69 -22.32
N ARG A 348 -20.45 -26.49 -23.39
CA ARG A 348 -20.79 -27.93 -23.36
C ARG A 348 -19.89 -28.75 -22.45
N PHE A 349 -18.77 -28.19 -21.97
CA PHE A 349 -17.90 -28.86 -21.00
C PHE A 349 -18.39 -28.70 -19.55
N LEU A 350 -19.33 -27.78 -19.30
CA LEU A 350 -19.84 -27.46 -17.97
C LEU A 350 -21.20 -28.08 -17.65
N GLY A 351 -21.84 -28.74 -18.62
CA GLY A 351 -23.19 -29.28 -18.47
C GLY A 351 -23.34 -30.75 -18.84
N ARG A 352 -24.56 -31.25 -18.70
CA ARG A 352 -25.05 -32.55 -19.18
C ARG A 352 -26.24 -32.33 -20.12
N ASP A 353 -26.61 -33.34 -20.90
CA ASP A 353 -27.79 -33.29 -21.79
C ASP A 353 -27.79 -32.06 -22.72
N ASN A 354 -26.65 -31.78 -23.36
CA ASN A 354 -26.40 -30.63 -24.24
C ASN A 354 -26.49 -29.24 -23.58
N ALA A 355 -26.65 -29.15 -22.26
CA ALA A 355 -26.63 -27.85 -21.59
C ALA A 355 -25.29 -27.13 -21.79
N GLY A 356 -25.38 -25.86 -22.15
CA GLY A 356 -24.24 -25.00 -22.47
C GLY A 356 -23.66 -25.19 -23.87
N GLN A 357 -24.21 -26.08 -24.70
CA GLN A 357 -23.87 -26.13 -26.12
C GLN A 357 -24.19 -24.79 -26.80
N GLY A 358 -23.24 -24.33 -27.61
CA GLY A 358 -23.31 -23.07 -28.33
C GLY A 358 -23.01 -21.82 -27.52
N PHE A 359 -22.51 -21.99 -26.29
CA PHE A 359 -21.98 -20.91 -25.46
C PHE A 359 -20.52 -21.13 -25.14
N VAL A 360 -19.77 -20.06 -24.88
CA VAL A 360 -18.45 -20.12 -24.23
C VAL A 360 -18.47 -19.30 -22.95
N ARG A 361 -17.80 -19.82 -21.91
CA ARG A 361 -17.53 -19.06 -20.69
C ARG A 361 -16.20 -18.31 -20.84
N ILE A 362 -16.25 -17.02 -20.55
CA ILE A 362 -15.09 -16.14 -20.46
C ILE A 362 -14.98 -15.64 -19.02
N ALA A 363 -13.79 -15.73 -18.42
CA ALA A 363 -13.52 -15.24 -17.06
C ALA A 363 -12.73 -13.93 -17.11
N LEU A 364 -13.30 -12.85 -16.55
CA LEU A 364 -12.75 -11.49 -16.54
C LEU A 364 -11.81 -11.26 -15.34
N VAL A 365 -10.73 -12.04 -15.28
CA VAL A 365 -9.94 -12.25 -14.05
C VAL A 365 -8.66 -11.40 -13.93
N TYR A 366 -8.31 -10.64 -14.98
CA TYR A 366 -7.11 -9.80 -15.04
C TYR A 366 -7.38 -8.34 -14.61
N PRO A 367 -6.33 -7.53 -14.37
CA PRO A 367 -6.46 -6.07 -14.20
C PRO A 367 -7.15 -5.40 -15.39
N ALA A 368 -7.79 -4.25 -15.15
CA ALA A 368 -8.65 -3.59 -16.14
C ALA A 368 -7.95 -3.27 -17.48
N GLU A 369 -6.73 -2.76 -17.44
CA GLU A 369 -5.94 -2.45 -18.65
C GLU A 369 -5.67 -3.71 -19.50
N GLN A 370 -5.25 -4.79 -18.84
CA GLN A 370 -5.00 -6.06 -19.53
C GLN A 370 -6.30 -6.69 -20.06
N MET A 371 -7.39 -6.58 -19.29
CA MET A 371 -8.69 -7.06 -19.74
C MET A 371 -9.21 -6.28 -20.95
N GLN A 372 -8.93 -4.98 -21.03
CA GLN A 372 -9.37 -4.17 -22.16
C GLN A 372 -8.80 -4.66 -23.47
N GLU A 373 -7.48 -4.84 -23.55
CA GLU A 373 -6.83 -5.36 -24.76
C GLU A 373 -7.40 -6.72 -25.18
N ILE A 374 -7.55 -7.63 -24.21
CA ILE A 374 -8.06 -8.98 -24.46
C ILE A 374 -9.51 -8.94 -24.96
N LEU A 375 -10.37 -8.14 -24.34
CA LEU A 375 -11.78 -8.05 -24.71
C LEU A 375 -11.98 -7.36 -26.06
N GLU A 376 -11.18 -6.36 -26.40
CA GLU A 376 -11.22 -5.73 -27.71
C GLU A 376 -10.85 -6.72 -28.83
N ASP A 377 -9.81 -7.52 -28.64
CA ASP A 377 -9.43 -8.57 -29.58
C ASP A 377 -10.50 -9.65 -29.72
N LEU A 378 -11.06 -10.09 -28.58
CA LEU A 378 -12.18 -11.03 -28.54
C LEU A 378 -13.39 -10.48 -29.29
N ALA A 379 -13.77 -9.22 -29.05
CA ALA A 379 -14.91 -8.58 -29.71
C ALA A 379 -14.69 -8.47 -31.23
N LYS A 380 -13.50 -8.03 -31.66
CA LYS A 380 -13.12 -8.00 -33.09
C LYS A 380 -13.30 -9.36 -33.74
N PHE A 381 -12.78 -10.43 -33.12
CA PHE A 381 -12.91 -11.80 -33.63
C PHE A 381 -14.37 -12.28 -33.66
N TYR A 382 -15.11 -12.04 -32.57
CA TYR A 382 -16.51 -12.42 -32.44
C TYR A 382 -17.38 -11.79 -33.54
N TYR A 383 -17.22 -10.50 -33.80
CA TYR A 383 -17.99 -9.81 -34.83
C TYR A 383 -17.53 -10.12 -36.26
N ALA A 384 -16.25 -10.43 -36.47
CA ALA A 384 -15.75 -10.88 -37.77
C ALA A 384 -16.33 -12.25 -38.15
N SER A 385 -16.25 -13.23 -37.24
CA SER A 385 -16.81 -14.58 -37.43
C SER A 385 -18.33 -14.59 -37.58
N SER A 386 -19.02 -13.63 -36.96
CA SER A 386 -20.47 -13.43 -37.13
C SER A 386 -20.85 -12.83 -38.50
N ARG A 387 -19.96 -12.05 -39.15
CA ARG A 387 -20.22 -11.48 -40.49
C ARG A 387 -20.06 -12.51 -41.60
N ASP A 388 -19.11 -13.43 -41.47
CA ASP A 388 -18.94 -14.53 -42.42
C ASP A 388 -20.10 -15.53 -42.36
N SER A 389 -20.77 -15.66 -41.21
CA SER A 389 -22.01 -16.42 -41.05
C SER A 389 -23.27 -15.63 -41.42
N ALA A 390 -23.24 -14.29 -41.37
CA ALA A 390 -24.33 -13.39 -41.74
C ALA A 390 -24.34 -12.92 -43.21
N CYS A 391 -23.46 -13.45 -44.08
CA CYS A 391 -23.54 -13.26 -45.53
C CYS A 391 -24.84 -13.85 -46.16
N GLY A 392 -25.79 -14.30 -45.32
CA GLY A 392 -27.14 -14.72 -45.69
C GLY A 392 -28.30 -13.78 -45.34
N LEU A 393 -28.19 -12.75 -44.46
CA LEU A 393 -29.40 -12.01 -44.01
C LEU A 393 -29.17 -10.49 -43.77
N LYS A 394 -30.13 -9.70 -44.29
CA LYS A 394 -30.09 -8.23 -44.48
C LYS A 394 -30.33 -7.39 -43.21
N SER A 395 -29.77 -6.18 -43.26
CA SER A 395 -29.79 -5.10 -42.28
C SER A 395 -31.17 -4.46 -42.01
N THR A 396 -31.36 -3.92 -40.80
CA THR A 396 -32.06 -2.64 -40.55
C THR A 396 -31.56 -1.99 -39.26
N ASN A 397 -31.29 -0.67 -39.33
CA ASN A 397 -30.89 0.21 -38.24
C ASN A 397 -32.13 0.71 -37.46
N GLU A 398 -32.03 0.87 -36.14
CA GLU A 398 -32.64 1.99 -35.39
C GLU A 398 -32.23 1.95 -33.89
N GLN A 399 -31.84 3.11 -33.34
CA GLN A 399 -31.59 3.35 -31.90
C GLN A 399 -32.68 4.28 -31.33
N PRO A 400 -33.16 4.06 -30.10
CA PRO A 400 -33.74 5.15 -29.31
C PRO A 400 -33.18 5.28 -27.87
N THR A 401 -33.25 6.52 -27.39
CA THR A 401 -32.72 7.11 -26.15
C THR A 401 -33.62 6.90 -24.92
N LEU A 402 -33.00 6.84 -23.73
CA LEU A 402 -33.63 6.65 -22.41
C LEU A 402 -33.95 7.99 -21.70
N LYS A 403 -35.06 8.02 -20.96
CA LYS A 403 -35.43 9.04 -19.96
C LYS A 403 -35.55 8.40 -18.57
N THR A 404 -35.05 9.08 -17.55
CA THR A 404 -35.10 8.74 -16.11
C THR A 404 -36.29 9.39 -15.38
N PRO A 405 -36.72 8.83 -14.23
CA PRO A 405 -37.17 9.70 -13.12
C PRO A 405 -36.82 9.21 -11.69
N THR A 406 -36.20 10.13 -10.93
CA THR A 406 -36.47 10.64 -9.56
C THR A 406 -36.81 9.77 -8.34
N GLU A 407 -36.12 10.12 -7.24
CA GLU A 407 -36.15 9.63 -5.84
C GLU A 407 -37.37 10.05 -4.99
N SER A 408 -37.58 9.35 -3.85
CA SER A 408 -38.14 9.95 -2.63
C SER A 408 -37.68 9.26 -1.33
N VAL A 409 -37.70 10.05 -0.25
CA VAL A 409 -37.04 9.99 1.08
C VAL A 409 -37.91 9.32 2.16
N PHE A 410 -37.36 8.79 3.27
CA PHE A 410 -37.89 8.95 4.66
C PHE A 410 -36.94 8.42 5.78
N ASP A 411 -37.21 8.88 7.00
CA ASP A 411 -36.34 9.13 8.16
C ASP A 411 -36.67 8.26 9.40
N SER A 412 -35.80 8.31 10.42
CA SER A 412 -36.03 8.18 11.89
C SER A 412 -35.51 6.97 12.73
N GLN A 413 -34.56 7.33 13.62
CA GLN A 413 -34.30 7.03 15.05
C GLN A 413 -34.89 5.79 15.80
N ALA A 414 -34.05 5.07 16.58
CA ALA A 414 -33.89 5.26 18.05
C ALA A 414 -33.14 4.12 18.81
N ALA A 415 -32.59 4.52 19.96
CA ALA A 415 -31.70 3.94 21.00
C ALA A 415 -31.96 2.55 21.65
N GLY A 416 -30.91 2.01 22.30
CA GLY A 416 -30.97 1.05 23.42
C GLY A 416 -29.62 0.34 23.71
N GLY A 417 -29.03 0.52 24.90
CA GLY A 417 -27.68 0.01 25.27
C GLY A 417 -27.63 -1.06 26.36
N ARG A 418 -26.45 -1.68 26.59
CA ARG A 418 -25.90 -2.23 27.87
C ARG A 418 -24.49 -2.87 27.73
N ILE A 419 -23.57 -2.38 28.57
CA ILE A 419 -22.49 -3.01 29.43
C ILE A 419 -21.44 -3.96 28.80
N PHE A 420 -20.15 -3.62 28.95
CA PHE A 420 -18.94 -4.27 28.38
C PHE A 420 -17.89 -4.67 29.44
N ASP A 421 -17.08 -5.69 29.11
CA ASP A 421 -15.99 -6.32 29.90
C ASP A 421 -14.59 -5.79 29.49
N GLU A 422 -13.72 -5.50 30.47
CA GLU A 422 -12.59 -4.56 30.38
C GLU A 422 -11.35 -5.04 29.61
N LYS A 423 -11.18 -6.34 29.31
CA LYS A 423 -9.97 -6.85 28.62
C LYS A 423 -10.08 -6.93 27.09
N ALA A 424 -11.28 -6.79 26.53
CA ALA A 424 -11.53 -6.78 25.08
C ALA A 424 -11.45 -5.36 24.45
N GLY A 425 -11.22 -4.32 25.26
CA GLY A 425 -11.36 -2.92 24.85
C GLY A 425 -10.25 -2.39 23.93
N LEU A 426 -9.00 -2.83 24.08
CA LEU A 426 -7.88 -2.15 23.41
C LEU A 426 -7.79 -2.43 21.89
N CYS A 427 -8.31 -3.57 21.42
CA CYS A 427 -8.31 -3.94 20.00
C CYS A 427 -9.62 -3.58 19.26
N SER A 428 -10.74 -3.39 19.97
CA SER A 428 -12.02 -2.99 19.37
C SER A 428 -12.09 -1.50 19.03
N LEU A 429 -11.26 -0.67 19.68
CA LEU A 429 -11.31 0.79 19.57
C LEU A 429 -10.67 1.38 18.30
N LEU A 430 -9.87 0.61 17.55
CA LEU A 430 -9.35 1.01 16.23
C LEU A 430 -10.34 0.72 15.08
N ARG A 431 -11.43 -0.02 15.32
CA ARG A 431 -12.38 -0.50 14.28
C ARG A 431 -13.77 0.14 14.32
N GLY A 432 -14.03 1.05 15.26
CA GLY A 432 -15.10 2.02 15.09
C GLY A 432 -16.54 1.60 15.40
N ASP A 433 -16.76 0.63 16.29
CA ASP A 433 -18.09 0.30 16.83
C ASP A 433 -18.44 1.05 18.13
N LYS A 434 -19.73 1.05 18.47
CA LYS A 434 -20.45 1.95 19.41
C LYS A 434 -19.79 2.16 20.79
N THR A 435 -19.82 3.41 21.25
CA THR A 435 -19.23 3.93 22.51
C THR A 435 -20.07 3.67 23.78
N ASP A 436 -21.05 2.77 23.73
CA ASP A 436 -22.05 2.66 24.78
C ASP A 436 -21.49 1.94 26.03
N GLY A 437 -21.11 2.75 27.02
CA GLY A 437 -20.50 2.33 28.28
C GLY A 437 -19.38 3.26 28.76
N LEU A 438 -18.84 4.10 27.88
CA LEU A 438 -17.75 5.01 28.20
C LEU A 438 -18.26 6.29 28.89
N SER A 439 -17.55 6.74 29.93
CA SER A 439 -17.81 8.03 30.57
C SER A 439 -17.71 9.18 29.56
N HIS A 440 -18.35 10.31 29.86
CA HIS A 440 -18.38 11.48 28.97
C HIS A 440 -16.97 11.97 28.59
N LYS A 441 -15.97 11.74 29.45
CA LYS A 441 -14.53 12.00 29.21
C LYS A 441 -13.89 10.97 28.26
N GLN A 442 -14.21 9.68 28.42
CA GLN A 442 -13.69 8.61 27.55
C GLN A 442 -14.27 8.69 26.13
N LYS A 443 -15.56 9.02 25.97
CA LYS A 443 -16.16 9.29 24.65
C LYS A 443 -15.52 10.47 23.93
N ALA A 444 -15.14 11.52 24.68
CA ALA A 444 -14.44 12.68 24.14
C ALA A 444 -13.03 12.30 23.63
N ASN A 445 -12.26 11.53 24.41
CA ASN A 445 -10.91 11.08 24.05
C ASN A 445 -10.89 10.10 22.87
N PHE A 446 -11.92 9.29 22.66
CA PHE A 446 -12.01 8.39 21.48
C PHE A 446 -12.51 9.09 20.21
N SER A 447 -13.34 10.13 20.32
CA SER A 447 -13.75 10.96 19.17
C SER A 447 -12.59 11.75 18.56
N LEU A 448 -11.52 11.96 19.33
CA LEU A 448 -10.27 12.60 18.93
C LEU A 448 -9.43 11.77 17.95
N PHE A 449 -9.66 10.45 17.84
CA PHE A 449 -8.89 9.56 16.95
C PHE A 449 -9.55 9.29 15.58
N ARG A 450 -10.84 9.65 15.42
CA ARG A 450 -11.52 9.67 14.11
C ARG A 450 -11.43 11.02 13.41
N LYS A 451 -11.02 12.05 14.13
CA LYS A 451 -10.77 13.38 13.57
C LYS A 451 -9.26 13.56 13.47
N LYS A 452 -8.79 14.14 12.37
CA LYS A 452 -7.48 14.78 12.26
C LYS A 452 -7.14 15.42 13.62
N PRO A 453 -5.91 15.30 14.17
CA PRO A 453 -5.57 15.93 15.44
C PRO A 453 -6.10 17.36 15.43
N THR A 454 -7.15 17.57 16.23
CA THR A 454 -7.85 18.86 16.23
C THR A 454 -6.97 19.86 16.97
N PRO A 455 -7.18 21.18 16.80
CA PRO A 455 -6.36 22.23 17.41
C PRO A 455 -6.31 22.31 18.97
N LYS A 456 -6.54 21.20 19.71
CA LYS A 456 -6.53 21.10 21.18
C LYS A 456 -6.09 19.73 21.77
N THR A 457 -5.64 18.76 20.98
CA THR A 457 -5.22 17.42 21.51
C THR A 457 -3.99 17.53 22.41
N ARG A 458 -4.00 16.95 23.62
CA ARG A 458 -2.84 16.94 24.53
C ARG A 458 -1.96 15.71 24.29
N ILE A 459 -0.71 15.93 23.90
CA ILE A 459 0.23 14.84 23.57
C ILE A 459 1.48 14.95 24.46
N HIS A 460 1.84 13.85 25.13
CA HIS A 460 3.09 13.75 25.90
C HIS A 460 4.15 12.98 25.10
N PHE A 461 5.36 13.52 25.01
CA PHE A 461 6.49 12.84 24.36
C PHE A 461 7.56 12.38 25.34
N ILE A 462 7.86 11.08 25.36
CA ILE A 462 8.93 10.51 26.19
C ILE A 462 10.23 10.41 25.37
N GLY A 463 11.28 11.05 25.85
CA GLY A 463 12.54 11.23 25.12
C GLY A 463 12.45 12.37 24.09
N ILE A 464 11.82 13.48 24.49
CA ILE A 464 11.47 14.59 23.60
C ILE A 464 12.70 15.32 23.03
N GLY A 465 13.87 15.18 23.63
CA GLY A 465 15.12 15.78 23.18
C GLY A 465 15.72 15.09 21.94
N GLY A 466 15.29 13.87 21.60
CA GLY A 466 15.76 13.15 20.42
C GLY A 466 15.33 13.83 19.12
N ILE A 467 16.20 13.88 18.10
CA ILE A 467 15.96 14.60 16.84
C ILE A 467 14.68 14.16 16.10
N GLY A 468 14.38 12.86 16.12
CA GLY A 468 13.19 12.31 15.48
C GLY A 468 11.88 12.55 16.25
N ILE A 469 11.95 12.54 17.58
CA ILE A 469 10.77 12.80 18.43
C ILE A 469 10.48 14.30 18.49
N SER A 470 11.52 15.12 18.71
CA SER A 470 11.37 16.57 18.74
C SER A 470 10.83 17.13 17.43
N GLY A 471 11.22 16.58 16.28
CA GLY A 471 10.62 16.92 15.00
C GLY A 471 9.11 16.67 14.98
N LEU A 472 8.68 15.48 15.42
CA LEU A 472 7.26 15.13 15.48
C LEU A 472 6.47 16.03 16.45
N ALA A 473 7.07 16.35 17.60
CA ALA A 473 6.51 17.25 18.60
C ALA A 473 6.29 18.67 18.03
N LYS A 474 7.29 19.24 17.35
CA LYS A 474 7.18 20.53 16.65
C LYS A 474 6.07 20.50 15.59
N TYR A 475 6.05 19.46 14.75
CA TYR A 475 5.05 19.33 13.70
C TYR A 475 3.62 19.27 14.26
N LEU A 476 3.36 18.40 15.24
CA LEU A 476 2.03 18.26 15.84
C LEU A 476 1.58 19.52 16.58
N ARG A 477 2.51 20.23 17.24
CA ARG A 477 2.24 21.54 17.83
C ARG A 477 1.75 22.53 16.77
N ALA A 478 2.39 22.55 15.60
CA ALA A 478 2.00 23.41 14.48
C ALA A 478 0.62 23.03 13.89
N GLN A 479 0.21 21.76 14.00
CA GLN A 479 -1.16 21.33 13.69
C GLN A 479 -2.18 21.73 14.77
N GLY A 480 -1.73 22.33 15.88
CA GLY A 480 -2.55 22.80 16.99
C GLY A 480 -2.62 21.86 18.19
N ALA A 481 -1.82 20.81 18.25
CA ALA A 481 -1.74 19.96 19.45
C ALA A 481 -1.04 20.69 20.62
N ILE A 482 -1.51 20.43 21.83
CA ILE A 482 -0.88 20.88 23.08
C ILE A 482 0.18 19.86 23.46
N ILE A 483 1.45 20.27 23.41
CA ILE A 483 2.57 19.37 23.61
C ILE A 483 3.14 19.48 25.03
N SER A 484 3.44 18.34 25.62
CA SER A 484 4.29 18.17 26.79
C SER A 484 5.31 17.06 26.52
N GLY A 485 6.32 16.90 27.37
CA GLY A 485 7.22 15.77 27.26
C GLY A 485 8.19 15.61 28.41
N SER A 486 9.08 14.65 28.26
CA SER A 486 10.11 14.34 29.22
C SER A 486 11.40 13.91 28.51
N ASP A 487 12.52 14.06 29.20
CA ASP A 487 13.81 13.51 28.77
C ASP A 487 14.65 13.12 29.99
N ILE A 488 15.70 12.32 29.78
CA ILE A 488 16.62 11.94 30.85
C ILE A 488 17.54 13.10 31.25
N ALA A 489 17.82 14.01 30.33
CA ALA A 489 18.73 15.14 30.54
C ALA A 489 18.34 16.38 29.72
N HIS A 490 18.92 17.52 30.11
CA HIS A 490 18.77 18.76 29.36
C HIS A 490 19.56 18.69 28.04
N SER A 491 18.94 19.17 26.96
CA SER A 491 19.55 19.34 25.64
C SER A 491 19.14 20.67 24.99
N PRO A 492 19.90 21.18 24.00
CA PRO A 492 19.50 22.37 23.24
C PRO A 492 18.07 22.29 22.70
N THR A 493 17.65 21.10 22.25
CA THR A 493 16.29 20.81 21.79
C THR A 493 15.25 20.99 22.89
N THR A 494 15.50 20.47 24.11
CA THR A 494 14.58 20.65 25.24
C THR A 494 14.50 22.11 25.69
N HIS A 495 15.60 22.87 25.62
CA HIS A 495 15.59 24.30 25.92
C HIS A 495 14.76 25.08 24.90
N TYR A 496 14.89 24.76 23.61
CA TYR A 496 14.09 25.34 22.55
C TYR A 496 12.59 25.03 22.71
N LEU A 497 12.22 23.78 22.95
CA LEU A 497 10.82 23.42 23.16
C LEU A 497 10.22 24.11 24.40
N ARG A 498 11.00 24.26 25.49
CA ARG A 498 10.59 25.07 26.65
C ARG A 498 10.37 26.54 26.31
N SER A 499 11.20 27.14 25.47
CA SER A 499 11.01 28.55 25.05
C SER A 499 9.74 28.73 24.20
N LEU A 500 9.24 27.67 23.56
CA LEU A 500 7.95 27.62 22.87
C LEU A 500 6.75 27.35 23.81
N GLY A 501 6.97 27.27 25.12
CA GLY A 501 5.93 27.01 26.13
C GLY A 501 5.62 25.52 26.35
N VAL A 502 6.42 24.60 25.82
CA VAL A 502 6.25 23.15 26.06
C VAL A 502 6.68 22.81 27.48
N GLN A 503 5.80 22.15 28.24
CA GLN A 503 6.15 21.62 29.56
C GLN A 503 7.05 20.39 29.40
N ILE A 504 8.25 20.43 29.99
CA ILE A 504 9.23 19.34 29.89
C ILE A 504 9.70 18.92 31.28
N HIS A 505 9.55 17.63 31.59
CA HIS A 505 10.02 16.99 32.82
C HIS A 505 11.41 16.37 32.62
N ILE A 506 12.32 16.57 33.59
CA ILE A 506 13.66 15.99 33.61
C ILE A 506 14.01 15.62 35.06
N PRO A 507 14.38 14.37 35.39
CA PRO A 507 14.34 13.19 34.52
C PRO A 507 12.90 12.68 34.29
N HIS A 508 12.75 11.50 33.69
CA HIS A 508 11.45 10.85 33.53
C HIS A 508 10.75 10.63 34.87
N ASP A 509 9.47 11.01 34.97
CA ASP A 509 8.68 10.93 36.19
C ASP A 509 7.23 10.58 35.86
N LYS A 510 6.66 9.63 36.59
CA LYS A 510 5.23 9.27 36.45
C LYS A 510 4.31 10.50 36.60
N ASP A 511 4.68 11.50 37.39
CA ASP A 511 3.88 12.70 37.65
C ASP A 511 3.86 13.66 36.44
N ALA A 512 4.67 13.40 35.40
CA ALA A 512 4.61 14.05 34.10
C ALA A 512 3.35 13.64 33.30
N ILE A 513 2.80 12.46 33.61
CA ILE A 513 1.56 11.95 33.01
C ILE A 513 0.37 12.37 33.88
N GLN A 514 -0.46 13.24 33.33
CA GLN A 514 -1.61 13.85 34.00
C GLN A 514 -2.89 13.60 33.20
N ASP A 515 -3.28 14.56 32.36
CA ASP A 515 -4.54 14.55 31.60
C ASP A 515 -4.33 14.49 30.08
N GLN A 516 -3.20 13.91 29.64
CA GLN A 516 -2.89 13.80 28.22
C GLN A 516 -3.79 12.79 27.50
N ASP A 517 -4.05 13.05 26.22
CA ASP A 517 -4.87 12.22 25.35
C ASP A 517 -4.05 11.11 24.66
N LEU A 518 -2.73 11.32 24.54
CA LEU A 518 -1.81 10.42 23.85
C LEU A 518 -0.39 10.55 24.41
N VAL A 519 0.32 9.41 24.51
CA VAL A 519 1.76 9.37 24.78
C VAL A 519 2.51 8.79 23.58
N ILE A 520 3.57 9.46 23.15
CA ILE A 520 4.47 9.00 22.08
C ILE A 520 5.87 8.86 22.67
N HIS A 521 6.56 7.75 22.39
CA HIS A 521 7.92 7.53 22.91
C HIS A 521 8.94 7.24 21.81
N SER A 522 10.20 7.58 22.11
CA SER A 522 11.35 7.23 21.26
C SER A 522 11.63 5.72 21.29
N ALA A 523 12.36 5.21 20.29
CA ALA A 523 12.74 3.79 20.22
C ALA A 523 13.68 3.35 21.35
N ILE A 524 14.39 4.31 21.99
CA ILE A 524 15.33 4.04 23.08
C ILE A 524 14.61 3.87 24.42
N ILE A 525 13.35 4.33 24.51
CA ILE A 525 12.55 4.22 25.75
C ILE A 525 12.06 2.79 25.92
N LYS A 526 12.47 2.16 27.04
CA LYS A 526 12.06 0.81 27.43
C LYS A 526 10.66 0.79 28.05
N HIS A 527 10.01 -0.37 27.99
CA HIS A 527 8.63 -0.55 28.50
C HIS A 527 8.49 -0.40 30.02
N ASP A 528 9.58 -0.46 30.78
CA ASP A 528 9.65 -0.25 32.23
C ASP A 528 9.78 1.23 32.62
N ASN A 529 9.77 2.15 31.64
CA ASN A 529 9.77 3.58 31.91
C ASN A 529 8.55 3.99 32.78
N PRO A 530 8.74 4.79 33.85
CA PRO A 530 7.68 5.13 34.79
C PRO A 530 6.48 5.85 34.15
N GLU A 531 6.71 6.65 33.11
CA GLU A 531 5.65 7.36 32.39
C GLU A 531 4.84 6.43 31.49
N ILE A 532 5.47 5.44 30.85
CA ILE A 532 4.75 4.41 30.08
C ILE A 532 3.83 3.59 31.00
N ILE A 533 4.34 3.20 32.17
CA ILE A 533 3.56 2.45 33.16
C ILE A 533 2.37 3.29 33.64
N GLN A 534 2.60 4.57 33.97
CA GLN A 534 1.55 5.47 34.43
C GLN A 534 0.50 5.77 33.35
N ALA A 535 0.92 5.96 32.10
CA ALA A 535 0.03 6.18 30.97
C ALA A 535 -0.90 4.97 30.76
N LYS A 536 -0.35 3.75 30.80
CA LYS A 536 -1.14 2.51 30.74
C LYS A 536 -2.10 2.38 31.92
N ALA A 537 -1.65 2.66 33.14
CA ALA A 537 -2.50 2.65 34.33
C ALA A 537 -3.65 3.67 34.25
N SER A 538 -3.43 4.78 33.55
CA SER A 538 -4.40 5.85 33.33
C SER A 538 -5.25 5.66 32.07
N ASN A 539 -5.12 4.52 31.37
CA ASN A 539 -5.77 4.22 30.09
C ASN A 539 -5.49 5.24 28.98
N ILE A 540 -4.31 5.86 28.99
CA ILE A 540 -3.84 6.76 27.94
C ILE A 540 -3.13 5.92 26.86
N PRO A 541 -3.50 6.04 25.57
CA PRO A 541 -2.82 5.35 24.49
C PRO A 541 -1.31 5.67 24.44
N VAL A 542 -0.49 4.65 24.23
CA VAL A 542 0.98 4.78 24.12
C VAL A 542 1.41 4.27 22.74
N LEU A 543 2.06 5.12 21.95
CA LEU A 543 2.56 4.81 20.61
C LEU A 543 4.09 4.94 20.54
N SER A 544 4.71 4.08 19.76
CA SER A 544 6.10 4.32 19.33
C SER A 544 6.15 5.47 18.31
N ARG A 545 7.34 6.07 18.13
CA ARG A 545 7.61 7.05 17.06
C ARG A 545 7.09 6.58 15.70
N GLU A 546 7.39 5.33 15.34
CA GLU A 546 7.05 4.74 14.05
C GLU A 546 5.52 4.68 13.86
N GLN A 547 4.81 4.20 14.87
CA GLN A 547 3.34 4.13 14.86
C GLN A 547 2.72 5.52 14.75
N ALA A 548 3.23 6.49 15.51
CA ALA A 548 2.75 7.86 15.47
C ALA A 548 3.01 8.52 14.12
N LEU A 549 4.20 8.32 13.54
CA LEU A 549 4.56 8.86 12.24
C LEU A 549 3.66 8.30 11.13
N LYS A 550 3.43 6.99 11.12
CA LYS A 550 2.50 6.35 10.18
C LYS A 550 1.10 6.96 10.25
N LEU A 551 0.54 7.10 11.44
CA LEU A 551 -0.79 7.72 11.63
C LEU A 551 -0.86 9.16 11.11
N ILE A 552 0.23 9.92 11.27
CA ILE A 552 0.30 11.30 10.80
C ILE A 552 0.32 11.34 9.28
N LEU A 553 1.18 10.52 8.65
CA LEU A 553 1.35 10.48 7.20
C LEU A 553 0.12 9.90 6.48
N ASP A 554 -0.54 8.88 7.04
CA ASP A 554 -1.77 8.28 6.48
C ASP A 554 -2.91 9.30 6.32
N SER A 555 -2.91 10.39 7.12
CA SER A 555 -3.94 11.42 7.09
C SER A 555 -3.67 12.60 6.15
N LYS A 556 -2.53 12.60 5.44
CA LYS A 556 -2.01 13.76 4.67
C LYS A 556 -1.71 13.40 3.22
N ARG A 557 -1.62 14.42 2.35
CA ARG A 557 -0.99 14.29 1.03
C ARG A 557 0.52 14.40 1.21
N VAL A 558 1.22 13.26 1.16
CA VAL A 558 2.65 13.21 1.46
C VAL A 558 3.49 13.36 0.19
N PHE A 559 4.45 14.28 0.21
CA PHE A 559 5.45 14.49 -0.83
C PHE A 559 6.72 13.82 -0.34
N SER A 560 6.86 12.54 -0.68
CA SER A 560 7.92 11.68 -0.17
C SER A 560 9.14 11.75 -1.08
N VAL A 561 10.28 12.14 -0.52
CA VAL A 561 11.57 12.11 -1.20
C VAL A 561 12.37 10.92 -0.68
N CYS A 562 12.73 9.99 -1.56
CA CYS A 562 13.46 8.76 -1.21
C CYS A 562 14.58 8.52 -2.22
N GLY A 563 15.74 8.00 -1.80
CA GLY A 563 16.88 7.69 -2.68
C GLY A 563 18.19 7.69 -1.92
N ALA A 564 19.25 7.02 -2.39
CA ALA A 564 20.54 6.95 -1.68
C ALA A 564 21.09 8.36 -1.33
N HIS A 565 21.07 9.28 -2.30
CA HIS A 565 21.63 10.62 -2.16
C HIS A 565 20.64 11.72 -2.53
N GLY A 566 20.84 12.93 -1.98
CA GLY A 566 20.07 14.14 -2.34
C GLY A 566 18.72 14.31 -1.63
N LYS A 567 18.28 13.35 -0.81
CA LYS A 567 16.98 13.37 -0.10
C LYS A 567 16.71 14.67 0.65
N SER A 568 17.60 15.04 1.58
CA SER A 568 17.41 16.24 2.39
C SER A 568 17.47 17.52 1.56
N SER A 569 18.36 17.58 0.56
CA SER A 569 18.50 18.72 -0.36
C SER A 569 17.22 18.96 -1.16
N ILE A 570 16.68 17.92 -1.79
CA ILE A 570 15.43 18.00 -2.55
C ILE A 570 14.26 18.34 -1.63
N SER A 571 14.16 17.71 -0.46
CA SER A 571 13.10 17.99 0.51
C SER A 571 13.11 19.44 0.97
N ALA A 572 14.30 20.01 1.20
CA ALA A 572 14.46 21.40 1.61
C ALA A 572 14.16 22.38 0.46
N MET A 573 14.67 22.12 -0.75
CA MET A 573 14.34 22.92 -1.95
C MET A 573 12.83 22.91 -2.22
N LEU A 574 12.20 21.74 -2.13
CA LEU A 574 10.75 21.60 -2.30
C LEU A 574 9.97 22.35 -1.21
N SER A 575 10.49 22.38 0.02
CA SER A 575 9.90 23.14 1.13
C SER A 575 10.02 24.65 0.93
N SER A 576 11.09 25.12 0.29
CA SER A 576 11.20 26.52 -0.12
C SER A 576 10.23 26.85 -1.26
N ILE A 577 10.11 25.96 -2.25
CA ILE A 577 9.19 26.11 -3.39
C ILE A 577 7.71 26.11 -2.95
N LEU A 578 7.36 25.28 -1.96
CA LEU A 578 6.00 25.11 -1.42
C LEU A 578 5.94 25.56 0.06
N PRO A 579 6.03 26.87 0.34
CA PRO A 579 6.25 27.38 1.69
C PRO A 579 5.07 27.12 2.65
N ASP A 580 3.87 26.88 2.11
CA ASP A 580 2.64 26.60 2.87
C ASP A 580 2.54 25.15 3.34
N PHE A 581 3.49 24.28 2.97
CA PHE A 581 3.46 22.87 3.32
C PHE A 581 4.18 22.62 4.64
N GLY A 582 3.69 21.66 5.41
CA GLY A 582 4.48 21.11 6.51
C GLY A 582 5.69 20.36 5.95
N ALA A 583 6.78 20.26 6.69
CA ALA A 583 7.93 19.46 6.27
C ALA A 583 8.55 18.73 7.44
N ILE A 584 9.01 17.49 7.22
CA ILE A 584 9.86 16.74 8.13
C ILE A 584 11.06 16.24 7.31
N ILE A 585 12.23 16.80 7.62
CA ILE A 585 13.48 16.60 6.89
C ILE A 585 14.49 15.97 7.85
N GLY A 586 15.39 15.12 7.35
CA GLY A 586 16.46 14.48 8.11
C GLY A 586 17.56 15.45 8.56
N ALA A 587 17.60 16.66 8.00
CA ALA A 587 18.59 17.70 8.28
C ALA A 587 17.94 19.07 8.52
N GLU A 588 18.66 19.96 9.20
CA GLU A 588 18.17 21.31 9.50
C GLU A 588 18.27 22.21 8.27
N SER A 589 17.14 22.72 7.79
CA SER A 589 17.10 23.74 6.75
C SER A 589 17.57 25.08 7.30
N LYS A 590 18.42 25.79 6.56
CA LYS A 590 18.88 27.13 6.95
C LYS A 590 17.81 28.21 6.75
N GLU A 591 16.82 27.96 5.90
CA GLU A 591 15.73 28.90 5.65
C GLU A 591 14.84 29.09 6.89
N PHE A 592 14.48 27.99 7.56
CA PHE A 592 13.56 28.01 8.71
C PHE A 592 14.20 27.49 10.01
N HIS A 593 15.52 27.32 10.04
CA HIS A 593 16.34 26.96 11.21
C HIS A 593 15.82 25.75 12.00
N SER A 594 15.26 24.78 11.29
CA SER A 594 14.69 23.56 11.87
C SER A 594 14.78 22.43 10.86
N ASN A 595 14.68 21.20 11.35
CA ASN A 595 14.45 20.02 10.51
C ASN A 595 12.96 19.77 10.25
N VAL A 596 12.09 20.61 10.81
CA VAL A 596 10.65 20.57 10.63
C VAL A 596 10.12 21.94 10.28
N ARG A 597 9.33 22.03 9.20
CA ARG A 597 8.55 23.23 8.88
C ARG A 597 7.19 23.10 9.55
N GLU A 598 6.96 24.01 10.49
CA GLU A 598 5.74 24.11 11.28
C GLU A 598 4.66 24.85 10.47
N ALA A 599 3.96 24.15 9.58
CA ALA A 599 2.85 24.70 8.80
C ALA A 599 1.57 23.88 8.97
N GLN A 600 0.45 24.56 9.18
CA GLN A 600 -0.86 23.93 9.26
C GLN A 600 -1.38 23.66 7.85
N SER A 601 -1.18 22.43 7.36
CA SER A 601 -1.46 22.07 5.97
C SER A 601 -1.95 20.63 5.83
N GLU A 602 -2.73 20.38 4.78
CA GLU A 602 -3.13 19.03 4.36
C GLU A 602 -2.02 18.30 3.60
N CYS A 603 -0.99 19.04 3.18
CA CYS A 603 0.17 18.51 2.50
C CYS A 603 1.40 18.55 3.42
N ILE A 604 2.24 17.53 3.31
CA ILE A 604 3.49 17.42 4.06
C ILE A 604 4.61 16.92 3.15
N ILE A 605 5.76 17.58 3.20
CA ILE A 605 7.00 17.12 2.58
C ILE A 605 7.72 16.22 3.58
N PHE A 606 8.06 15.02 3.15
CA PHE A 606 8.62 14.01 4.02
C PHE A 606 9.87 13.42 3.39
N GLU A 607 11.01 13.56 4.07
CA GLU A 607 12.21 12.81 3.74
C GLU A 607 12.01 11.35 4.19
N ALA A 608 11.88 10.45 3.21
CA ALA A 608 11.59 9.05 3.43
C ALA A 608 12.90 8.23 3.36
N ASP A 609 13.19 7.48 4.41
CA ASP A 609 14.45 6.75 4.57
C ASP A 609 14.34 5.32 4.05
N GLU A 610 15.16 4.98 3.06
CA GLU A 610 15.25 3.64 2.48
C GLU A 610 16.05 2.65 3.35
N SER A 611 16.87 3.13 4.28
CA SER A 611 17.86 2.30 4.97
C SER A 611 17.26 1.19 5.84
N ASP A 612 16.03 1.37 6.34
CA ASP A 612 15.31 0.44 7.22
C ASP A 612 13.95 0.01 6.64
N LYS A 613 13.71 0.24 5.34
CA LYS A 613 12.43 0.03 4.64
C LYS A 613 11.26 0.89 5.16
N SER A 614 11.50 1.84 6.07
CA SER A 614 10.44 2.68 6.65
C SER A 614 9.80 3.63 5.63
N PHE A 615 10.49 4.00 4.55
CA PHE A 615 9.91 4.76 3.43
C PHE A 615 8.64 4.14 2.84
N LEU A 616 8.46 2.81 2.92
CA LEU A 616 7.25 2.13 2.48
C LEU A 616 6.01 2.51 3.30
N ASN A 617 6.20 3.04 4.51
CA ASN A 617 5.14 3.52 5.40
C ASN A 617 4.86 5.01 5.21
N SER A 618 5.46 5.67 4.22
CA SER A 618 5.33 7.13 4.05
C SER A 618 4.04 7.59 3.37
N ASN A 619 3.20 6.67 2.87
CA ASN A 619 1.94 6.97 2.17
C ASN A 619 2.10 8.07 1.09
N PRO A 620 3.01 7.91 0.11
CA PRO A 620 3.32 8.98 -0.83
C PRO A 620 2.09 9.32 -1.67
N TYR A 621 1.69 10.59 -1.66
CA TYR A 621 0.83 11.15 -2.71
C TYR A 621 1.67 11.49 -3.95
N LEU A 622 2.84 12.12 -3.74
CA LEU A 622 3.86 12.38 -4.74
C LEU A 622 5.18 11.73 -4.32
N ALA A 623 5.71 10.81 -5.13
CA ALA A 623 7.02 10.18 -4.91
C ALA A 623 8.11 10.85 -5.76
N ILE A 624 9.24 11.20 -5.13
CA ILE A 624 10.41 11.79 -5.79
C ILE A 624 11.62 10.89 -5.54
N ILE A 625 12.25 10.40 -6.61
CA ILE A 625 13.43 9.52 -6.51
C ILE A 625 14.58 10.06 -7.37
N PRO A 626 15.65 10.61 -6.75
CA PRO A 626 16.81 11.13 -7.48
C PRO A 626 17.79 10.05 -7.93
N ASN A 627 17.81 8.88 -7.28
CA ASN A 627 18.68 7.73 -7.53
C ASN A 627 18.24 6.54 -6.66
N ALA A 628 18.61 5.32 -7.06
CA ALA A 628 18.32 4.07 -6.37
C ALA A 628 19.58 3.21 -6.23
N GLU A 629 20.71 3.85 -5.93
CA GLU A 629 22.01 3.18 -5.80
C GLU A 629 22.05 2.17 -4.62
N PRO A 630 22.88 1.11 -4.69
CA PRO A 630 22.98 0.11 -3.63
C PRO A 630 23.60 0.68 -2.34
N GLU A 631 22.77 1.17 -1.43
CA GLU A 631 23.14 1.53 -0.06
C GLU A 631 22.33 0.72 0.97
N HIS A 632 22.88 0.57 2.18
CA HIS A 632 22.20 -0.12 3.28
C HIS A 632 21.77 -1.57 2.94
N MET A 633 22.57 -2.22 2.09
CA MET A 633 22.27 -3.54 1.53
C MET A 633 22.06 -4.64 2.58
N GLU A 634 22.56 -4.46 3.81
CA GLU A 634 22.26 -5.30 4.99
C GLU A 634 20.74 -5.52 5.17
N THR A 635 19.95 -4.45 5.03
CA THR A 635 18.48 -4.45 5.19
C THR A 635 17.76 -5.21 4.07
N TYR A 636 18.45 -5.35 2.94
CA TYR A 636 17.97 -5.98 1.71
C TYR A 636 18.66 -7.32 1.45
N ASN A 637 19.21 -7.97 2.49
CA ASN A 637 19.89 -9.28 2.39
C ASN A 637 21.03 -9.29 1.34
N HIS A 638 21.68 -8.15 1.12
CA HIS A 638 22.65 -7.93 0.05
C HIS A 638 22.12 -8.27 -1.36
N ASN A 639 20.81 -8.16 -1.56
CA ASN A 639 20.10 -8.47 -2.79
C ASN A 639 19.59 -7.19 -3.46
N ILE A 640 20.16 -6.86 -4.61
CA ILE A 640 19.80 -5.67 -5.37
C ILE A 640 18.35 -5.72 -5.91
N GLN A 641 17.85 -6.90 -6.25
CA GLN A 641 16.46 -7.07 -6.66
C GLN A 641 15.48 -6.79 -5.52
N GLU A 642 15.83 -7.08 -4.27
CA GLU A 642 15.01 -6.70 -3.11
C GLU A 642 14.94 -5.18 -2.92
N LEU A 643 16.07 -4.48 -3.08
CA LEU A 643 16.13 -3.00 -3.04
C LEU A 643 15.23 -2.41 -4.14
N HIS A 644 15.42 -2.84 -5.38
CA HIS A 644 14.64 -2.41 -6.54
C HIS A 644 13.15 -2.74 -6.40
N THR A 645 12.81 -3.88 -5.81
CA THR A 645 11.42 -4.24 -5.50
C THR A 645 10.81 -3.26 -4.50
N ALA A 646 11.54 -2.88 -3.46
CA ALA A 646 11.07 -1.90 -2.48
C ALA A 646 10.85 -0.52 -3.13
N TYR A 647 11.76 -0.05 -3.99
CA TYR A 647 11.55 1.20 -4.74
C TYR A 647 10.35 1.12 -5.69
N THR A 648 10.14 -0.01 -6.36
CA THR A 648 8.96 -0.24 -7.22
C THR A 648 7.66 -0.20 -6.41
N GLN A 649 7.64 -0.81 -5.22
CA GLN A 649 6.50 -0.76 -4.30
C GLN A 649 6.25 0.65 -3.77
N PHE A 650 7.29 1.44 -3.52
CA PHE A 650 7.15 2.83 -3.11
C PHE A 650 6.57 3.69 -4.23
N LEU A 651 7.07 3.55 -5.47
CA LEU A 651 6.52 4.23 -6.64
C LEU A 651 5.06 3.88 -6.88
N SER A 652 4.69 2.60 -6.78
CA SER A 652 3.32 2.14 -7.08
C SER A 652 2.26 2.68 -6.12
N LYS A 653 2.64 3.03 -4.89
CA LYS A 653 1.75 3.67 -3.90
C LYS A 653 1.43 5.13 -4.24
N ALA A 654 2.28 5.80 -5.01
CA ALA A 654 2.13 7.22 -5.30
C ALA A 654 1.16 7.50 -6.44
N SER A 655 0.42 8.62 -6.31
CA SER A 655 -0.46 9.15 -7.36
C SER A 655 0.33 9.92 -8.42
N LEU A 656 1.33 10.69 -7.99
CA LEU A 656 2.26 11.44 -8.83
C LEU A 656 3.68 10.94 -8.58
N ARG A 657 4.53 10.90 -9.62
CA ARG A 657 5.88 10.35 -9.52
C ARG A 657 6.86 11.17 -10.36
N CYS A 658 7.98 11.54 -9.77
CA CYS A 658 9.08 12.24 -10.46
C CYS A 658 10.38 11.50 -10.18
N ILE A 659 11.06 11.07 -11.24
CA ILE A 659 12.27 10.24 -11.14
C ILE A 659 13.39 10.81 -12.00
N ASN A 660 14.63 10.58 -11.57
CA ASN A 660 15.82 10.87 -12.36
C ASN A 660 16.19 9.66 -13.23
N ASP A 661 16.17 9.81 -14.55
CA ASP A 661 16.44 8.71 -15.47
C ASP A 661 17.94 8.46 -15.71
N SER A 662 18.83 9.22 -15.06
CA SER A 662 20.26 8.95 -15.07
C SER A 662 20.58 7.60 -14.41
N ASP A 663 19.79 7.21 -13.41
CA ASP A 663 19.84 5.90 -12.76
C ASP A 663 19.25 4.80 -13.67
N GLU A 664 19.98 3.70 -13.85
CA GLU A 664 19.60 2.61 -14.76
C GLU A 664 18.31 1.91 -14.35
N PHE A 665 18.10 1.68 -13.06
CA PHE A 665 16.89 1.05 -12.54
C PHE A 665 15.68 1.99 -12.73
N LEU A 666 15.83 3.27 -12.39
CA LEU A 666 14.74 4.24 -12.56
C LEU A 666 14.41 4.47 -14.04
N ARG A 667 15.40 4.49 -14.93
CA ARG A 667 15.19 4.62 -16.38
C ARG A 667 14.37 3.46 -16.96
N SER A 668 14.56 2.27 -16.42
CA SER A 668 13.93 1.03 -16.90
C SER A 668 12.64 0.65 -16.16
N THR A 669 12.18 1.50 -15.23
CA THR A 669 10.95 1.23 -14.47
C THR A 669 9.73 1.17 -15.38
N SER A 670 8.85 0.18 -15.15
CA SER A 670 7.56 0.07 -15.84
C SER A 670 6.48 0.94 -15.20
N VAL A 671 6.75 1.54 -14.03
CA VAL A 671 5.77 2.37 -13.31
C VAL A 671 5.68 3.74 -13.98
N PRO A 672 4.51 4.15 -14.52
CA PRO A 672 4.36 5.44 -15.19
C PRO A 672 4.78 6.59 -14.30
N SER A 673 5.77 7.39 -14.74
CA SER A 673 6.40 8.45 -13.96
C SER A 673 6.80 9.63 -14.86
N LEU A 674 7.00 10.82 -14.28
CA LEU A 674 7.69 11.93 -14.94
C LEU A 674 9.20 11.70 -14.85
N HIS A 675 9.88 11.63 -16.00
CA HIS A 675 11.32 11.42 -16.09
C HIS A 675 12.03 12.76 -16.27
N LEU A 676 13.00 13.06 -15.39
CA LEU A 676 14.04 14.05 -15.64
C LEU A 676 15.23 13.34 -16.27
N ASN A 677 15.67 13.80 -17.43
CA ASN A 677 16.92 13.41 -18.05
C ASN A 677 17.95 14.53 -17.95
N PRO A 678 18.87 14.52 -16.95
CA PRO A 678 19.80 15.62 -16.74
C PRO A 678 20.62 16.01 -17.98
N ALA A 679 20.99 15.03 -18.80
CA ALA A 679 21.81 15.28 -19.99
C ALA A 679 21.05 15.98 -21.13
N LYS A 680 19.71 15.89 -21.15
CA LYS A 680 18.85 16.51 -22.18
C LYS A 680 18.08 17.72 -21.67
N ASP A 681 17.67 17.69 -20.40
CA ASP A 681 16.71 18.63 -19.85
C ASP A 681 17.37 19.77 -19.06
N ILE A 682 18.64 19.62 -18.68
CA ILE A 682 19.41 20.66 -17.97
C ILE A 682 20.55 21.13 -18.87
N THR A 683 20.55 22.41 -19.22
CA THR A 683 21.60 23.06 -20.02
C THR A 683 22.11 24.32 -19.33
N ASP A 684 23.14 24.93 -19.91
CA ASP A 684 23.64 26.25 -19.52
C ASP A 684 23.98 26.38 -18.03
N ILE A 685 24.59 25.32 -17.48
CA ILE A 685 25.00 25.30 -16.08
C ILE A 685 26.19 26.26 -15.89
N ASP A 686 26.01 27.23 -15.01
CA ASP A 686 26.99 28.23 -14.63
C ASP A 686 27.03 28.41 -13.11
N TYR A 687 28.17 28.84 -12.57
CA TYR A 687 28.40 28.98 -11.14
C TYR A 687 28.84 30.40 -10.81
N PHE A 688 28.20 31.02 -9.83
CA PHE A 688 28.54 32.39 -9.43
C PHE A 688 28.43 32.57 -7.92
N LEU A 689 28.93 33.71 -7.44
CA LEU A 689 28.80 34.13 -6.05
C LEU A 689 27.94 35.38 -5.97
N GLU A 690 27.01 35.39 -5.02
CA GLU A 690 26.27 36.58 -4.60
C GLU A 690 26.52 36.75 -3.09
N ASP A 691 27.06 37.90 -2.68
CA ASP A 691 27.50 38.17 -1.31
C ASP A 691 28.43 37.09 -0.73
N SER A 692 29.35 36.57 -1.55
CA SER A 692 30.25 35.44 -1.24
C SER A 692 29.56 34.09 -1.01
N MET A 693 28.25 34.00 -1.23
CA MET A 693 27.49 32.76 -1.15
C MET A 693 27.38 32.09 -2.52
N PRO A 694 27.49 30.76 -2.60
CA PRO A 694 27.48 30.04 -3.86
C PRO A 694 26.10 29.84 -4.46
N TYR A 695 26.01 30.00 -5.78
CA TYR A 695 24.82 29.68 -6.56
C TYR A 695 25.16 28.90 -7.84
N THR A 696 24.27 27.98 -8.19
CA THR A 696 24.22 27.31 -9.49
C THR A 696 23.07 27.90 -10.30
N ARG A 697 23.37 28.43 -11.49
CA ARG A 697 22.39 28.81 -12.50
C ARG A 697 22.32 27.72 -13.56
N PHE A 698 21.12 27.41 -14.04
CA PHE A 698 20.89 26.43 -15.10
C PHE A 698 19.60 26.72 -15.85
N PHE A 699 19.51 26.24 -17.08
CA PHE A 699 18.28 26.24 -17.87
C PHE A 699 17.61 24.87 -17.79
N LEU A 700 16.33 24.84 -17.43
CA LEU A 700 15.49 23.64 -17.41
C LEU A 700 14.56 23.65 -18.62
N ARG A 701 14.65 22.62 -19.46
CA ARG A 701 13.87 22.48 -20.69
C ARG A 701 12.37 22.63 -20.43
N ASN A 702 11.70 23.40 -21.29
CA ASN A 702 10.26 23.73 -21.22
C ASN A 702 9.81 24.52 -19.96
N VAL A 703 10.73 24.90 -19.07
CA VAL A 703 10.41 25.66 -17.84
C VAL A 703 11.18 27.00 -17.77
N GLY A 704 12.44 27.03 -18.22
CA GLY A 704 13.28 28.22 -18.29
C GLY A 704 14.45 28.23 -17.31
N GLU A 705 15.06 29.41 -17.13
CA GLU A 705 16.23 29.61 -16.26
C GLU A 705 15.86 29.65 -14.76
N PHE A 706 16.71 29.03 -13.93
CA PHE A 706 16.69 29.08 -12.48
C PHE A 706 18.08 29.32 -11.91
N ALA A 707 18.13 29.90 -10.71
CA ALA A 707 19.31 29.97 -9.87
C ALA A 707 18.96 29.46 -8.48
N VAL A 708 19.85 28.66 -7.88
CA VAL A 708 19.63 28.02 -6.58
C VAL A 708 20.93 28.01 -5.79
N TRP A 709 20.83 28.14 -4.47
CA TRP A 709 21.99 28.09 -3.58
C TRP A 709 22.69 26.73 -3.65
N GLY A 710 24.02 26.76 -3.71
CA GLY A 710 24.88 25.57 -3.80
C GLY A 710 25.76 25.59 -5.05
N LEU A 711 26.64 24.58 -5.19
CA LEU A 711 27.52 24.41 -6.34
C LEU A 711 27.45 22.99 -6.87
N GLY A 712 27.74 22.85 -8.16
CA GLY A 712 27.86 21.57 -8.85
C GLY A 712 26.58 21.13 -9.55
N GLU A 713 26.75 20.22 -10.50
CA GLU A 713 25.67 19.70 -11.35
C GLU A 713 24.60 18.96 -10.53
N HIS A 714 24.99 18.25 -9.48
CA HIS A 714 24.07 17.60 -8.55
C HIS A 714 23.08 18.59 -7.90
N THR A 715 23.51 19.84 -7.68
CA THR A 715 22.64 20.91 -7.16
C THR A 715 21.58 21.28 -8.21
N ALA A 716 21.96 21.40 -9.48
CA ALA A 716 21.02 21.66 -10.58
C ALA A 716 20.02 20.49 -10.75
N GLN A 717 20.49 19.23 -10.68
CA GLN A 717 19.63 18.05 -10.78
C GLN A 717 18.61 17.96 -9.64
N ASN A 718 19.06 18.16 -8.39
CA ASN A 718 18.18 18.17 -7.23
C ASN A 718 17.13 19.28 -7.32
N ALA A 719 17.55 20.48 -7.75
CA ALA A 719 16.64 21.61 -7.95
C ALA A 719 15.64 21.33 -9.08
N ALA A 720 16.09 20.75 -10.20
CA ALA A 720 15.23 20.38 -11.31
C ALA A 720 14.15 19.37 -10.89
N LEU A 721 14.49 18.32 -10.14
CA LEU A 721 13.50 17.37 -9.60
C LEU A 721 12.48 18.06 -8.68
N ALA A 722 12.94 18.93 -7.77
CA ALA A 722 12.04 19.66 -6.86
C ALA A 722 11.10 20.62 -7.63
N ILE A 723 11.61 21.30 -8.65
CA ILE A 723 10.84 22.19 -9.54
C ILE A 723 9.78 21.38 -10.30
N LEU A 724 10.18 20.28 -10.95
CA LEU A 724 9.27 19.44 -11.73
C LEU A 724 8.17 18.82 -10.85
N ALA A 725 8.54 18.30 -9.67
CA ALA A 725 7.56 17.77 -8.72
C ALA A 725 6.53 18.81 -8.27
N ALA A 726 6.97 20.04 -7.97
CA ALA A 726 6.07 21.12 -7.59
C ALA A 726 5.13 21.53 -8.73
N LEU A 727 5.65 21.62 -9.95
CA LEU A 727 4.85 21.97 -11.14
C LEU A 727 3.84 20.88 -11.50
N GLU A 728 4.24 19.61 -11.41
CA GLU A 728 3.35 18.47 -11.71
C GLU A 728 2.20 18.38 -10.69
N PHE A 729 2.48 18.64 -9.42
CA PHE A 729 1.43 18.80 -8.41
C PHE A 729 0.47 19.94 -8.74
N LYS A 730 0.98 21.12 -9.11
CA LYS A 730 0.13 22.27 -9.47
C LYS A 730 -0.71 22.03 -10.73
N LYS A 731 -0.24 21.21 -11.67
CA LYS A 731 -1.00 20.76 -12.84
C LYS A 731 -2.14 19.83 -12.43
N ALA A 732 -1.86 18.79 -11.65
CA ALA A 732 -2.86 17.81 -11.22
C ALA A 732 -4.02 18.42 -10.40
N ASP A 733 -3.73 19.44 -9.58
CA ASP A 733 -4.74 20.13 -8.74
C ASP A 733 -5.72 20.99 -9.58
N SER A 734 -5.44 21.21 -10.88
CA SER A 734 -6.20 22.12 -11.77
C SER A 734 -7.32 21.47 -12.64
N ARG A 735 -7.77 20.24 -12.33
CA ARG A 735 -8.95 19.54 -12.94
C ARG A 735 -8.88 19.13 -14.43
N ALA A 736 -7.71 19.07 -15.05
CA ALA A 736 -7.56 18.42 -16.36
C ALA A 736 -6.54 17.27 -16.28
N MET A 737 -6.98 16.06 -15.90
CA MET A 737 -6.17 14.85 -16.07
C MET A 737 -6.24 14.41 -17.54
N GLN A 738 -5.21 14.75 -18.29
CA GLN A 738 -4.78 13.95 -19.44
C GLN A 738 -3.47 13.25 -19.05
N GLU A 739 -3.39 11.98 -19.42
CA GLU A 739 -2.15 11.20 -19.40
C GLU A 739 -1.05 12.00 -20.12
N THR A 740 0.11 12.17 -19.51
CA THR A 740 1.27 12.68 -20.25
C THR A 740 2.48 11.81 -19.95
N LYS A 741 3.10 11.32 -21.04
CA LYS A 741 4.31 10.52 -21.05
C LYS A 741 5.40 11.42 -21.64
N THR A 742 6.37 11.84 -20.82
CA THR A 742 7.55 12.69 -21.14
C THR A 742 7.37 14.22 -21.09
N LEU A 743 8.48 14.95 -20.82
CA LEU A 743 8.55 16.43 -20.79
C LEU A 743 8.24 17.10 -22.13
N ASP A 744 8.28 16.35 -23.24
CA ASP A 744 8.05 16.87 -24.60
C ASP A 744 6.60 17.34 -24.83
N ASP A 745 5.63 16.85 -24.05
CA ASP A 745 4.20 17.15 -24.20
C ASP A 745 3.63 18.08 -23.10
N ILE A 746 4.49 18.59 -22.20
CA ILE A 746 4.04 19.32 -20.99
C ILE A 746 4.17 20.83 -21.15
N CYS A 747 3.04 21.54 -21.00
CA CYS A 747 3.00 22.99 -20.86
C CYS A 747 2.54 23.37 -19.46
N TYR A 748 3.41 24.03 -18.67
CA TYR A 748 3.06 24.57 -17.36
C TYR A 748 2.64 26.04 -17.48
N SER A 749 1.70 26.47 -16.63
CA SER A 749 1.32 27.89 -16.56
C SER A 749 2.53 28.76 -16.22
N ALA A 750 2.75 29.83 -17.00
CA ALA A 750 3.80 30.81 -16.74
C ALA A 750 3.72 31.40 -15.32
N SER A 751 2.51 31.54 -14.76
CA SER A 751 2.31 32.01 -13.38
C SER A 751 2.84 31.01 -12.34
N HIS A 752 2.64 29.71 -12.55
CA HIS A 752 3.16 28.67 -11.67
C HIS A 752 4.69 28.61 -11.74
N ILE A 753 5.26 28.67 -12.94
CA ILE A 753 6.71 28.71 -13.15
C ILE A 753 7.33 29.91 -12.41
N GLN A 754 6.74 31.11 -12.57
CA GLN A 754 7.24 32.31 -11.90
C GLN A 754 7.16 32.20 -10.38
N GLN A 755 6.08 31.64 -9.84
CA GLN A 755 5.96 31.41 -8.39
C GLN A 755 7.03 30.44 -7.87
N VAL A 756 7.25 29.33 -8.57
CA VAL A 756 8.29 28.34 -8.21
C VAL A 756 9.67 29.00 -8.23
N ARG A 757 9.95 29.82 -9.23
CA ARG A 757 11.22 30.56 -9.36
C ARG A 757 11.46 31.53 -8.21
N GLU A 758 10.47 32.34 -7.86
CA GLU A 758 10.59 33.29 -6.75
C GLU A 758 10.71 32.56 -5.40
N ASN A 759 9.96 31.48 -5.21
CA ASN A 759 9.99 30.72 -3.97
C ASN A 759 11.34 30.01 -3.77
N LEU A 760 11.94 29.43 -4.83
CA LEU A 760 13.22 28.73 -4.76
C LEU A 760 14.38 29.63 -4.29
N LYS A 761 14.33 30.95 -4.53
CA LYS A 761 15.34 31.90 -4.05
C LYS A 761 15.49 31.93 -2.53
N HIS A 762 14.48 31.50 -1.77
CA HIS A 762 14.53 31.43 -0.32
C HIS A 762 15.36 30.24 0.19
N PHE A 763 15.66 29.25 -0.67
CA PHE A 763 16.52 28.15 -0.31
C PHE A 763 17.95 28.65 -0.07
N ALA A 764 18.42 28.55 1.18
CA ALA A 764 19.73 29.05 1.61
C ALA A 764 20.68 27.92 2.07
N GLY A 765 20.42 26.70 1.61
CA GLY A 765 21.19 25.51 1.97
C GLY A 765 20.70 24.79 3.23
N ILE A 766 21.44 23.75 3.59
CA ILE A 766 21.17 22.87 4.73
C ILE A 766 22.37 22.91 5.66
N LYS A 767 22.15 22.89 6.98
CA LYS A 767 23.26 22.79 7.92
C LYS A 767 24.09 21.54 7.67
N LYS A 768 25.41 21.70 7.78
CA LYS A 768 26.40 20.63 7.55
C LYS A 768 26.40 20.08 6.12
N ARG A 769 25.86 20.79 5.11
CA ARG A 769 25.98 20.41 3.69
C ARG A 769 26.56 21.62 2.95
N PHE A 770 27.86 21.60 2.72
CA PHE A 770 28.68 22.73 2.29
C PHE A 770 28.39 24.00 3.11
N ASP A 771 28.21 23.86 4.43
CA ASP A 771 27.70 24.94 5.27
C ASP A 771 28.81 25.94 5.61
N ILE A 772 28.79 27.08 4.91
CA ILE A 772 29.74 28.17 5.10
C ILE A 772 29.44 28.87 6.44
N LEU A 773 30.35 28.69 7.41
CA LEU A 773 30.23 29.24 8.78
C LEU A 773 30.82 30.64 8.93
N CYS A 774 31.77 30.99 8.05
CA CYS A 774 32.30 32.34 7.88
C CYS A 774 33.02 32.42 6.52
N THR A 775 33.16 33.62 5.98
CA THR A 775 33.75 33.86 4.65
C THR A 775 35.05 34.66 4.69
N SER A 776 35.39 35.30 5.82
CA SER A 776 36.56 36.17 5.94
C SER A 776 37.03 36.34 7.41
N PRO A 777 38.34 36.49 7.67
CA PRO A 777 39.49 36.30 6.76
C PRO A 777 39.76 34.84 6.35
N LEU A 778 39.35 33.87 7.16
CA LEU A 778 39.31 32.45 6.83
C LEU A 778 37.89 32.07 6.42
N THR A 779 37.73 31.35 5.31
CA THR A 779 36.45 30.68 5.03
C THR A 779 36.43 29.36 5.78
N ILE A 780 35.44 29.14 6.65
CA ILE A 780 35.25 27.86 7.34
C ILE A 780 33.98 27.21 6.79
N ILE A 781 34.09 25.97 6.32
CA ILE A 781 32.99 25.19 5.74
C ILE A 781 32.82 23.91 6.55
N ASP A 782 31.59 23.58 6.91
CA ASP A 782 31.22 22.35 7.62
C ASP A 782 30.41 21.44 6.70
N ASP A 783 30.89 20.21 6.48
CA ASP A 783 30.23 19.21 5.65
C ASP A 783 30.12 17.85 6.38
N TYR A 784 28.92 17.28 6.31
CA TYR A 784 28.53 16.01 6.91
C TYR A 784 29.04 14.79 6.12
N ALA A 785 29.60 15.01 4.92
CA ALA A 785 30.13 13.97 4.06
C ALA A 785 31.06 13.03 4.83
N HIS A 786 30.68 11.76 4.84
CA HIS A 786 31.37 10.71 5.59
C HIS A 786 31.51 9.41 4.77
N HIS A 787 31.01 9.42 3.53
CA HIS A 787 31.26 8.41 2.50
C HIS A 787 32.19 8.98 1.40
N PRO A 788 33.07 8.17 0.76
CA PRO A 788 34.00 8.66 -0.27
C PRO A 788 33.33 9.42 -1.42
N THR A 789 32.16 8.95 -1.89
CA THR A 789 31.38 9.60 -2.96
C THR A 789 30.97 11.02 -2.57
N GLU A 790 30.48 11.22 -1.34
CA GLU A 790 30.05 12.53 -0.83
C GLU A 790 31.26 13.49 -0.69
N ILE A 791 32.38 12.97 -0.18
CA ILE A 791 33.61 13.76 -0.02
C ILE A 791 34.11 14.24 -1.38
N LYS A 792 34.16 13.35 -2.38
CA LYS A 792 34.59 13.69 -3.74
C LYS A 792 33.71 14.76 -4.38
N ALA A 793 32.38 14.63 -4.28
CA ALA A 793 31.45 15.62 -4.79
C ALA A 793 31.63 17.00 -4.11
N THR A 794 31.87 17.00 -2.80
CA THR A 794 32.12 18.22 -2.03
C THR A 794 33.47 18.88 -2.39
N ILE A 795 34.51 18.09 -2.65
CA ILE A 795 35.81 18.59 -3.13
C ILE A 795 35.68 19.23 -4.52
N GLN A 796 34.82 18.69 -5.40
CA GLN A 796 34.53 19.32 -6.69
C GLN A 796 33.84 20.68 -6.52
N ALA A 797 32.83 20.76 -5.65
CA ALA A 797 32.20 22.04 -5.29
C ALA A 797 33.20 23.03 -4.67
N LEU A 798 34.10 22.54 -3.81
CA LEU A 798 35.16 23.32 -3.21
C LEU A 798 36.13 23.89 -4.25
N ARG A 799 36.49 23.12 -5.28
CA ARG A 799 37.32 23.59 -6.41
C ARG A 799 36.68 24.79 -7.10
N ILE A 800 35.38 24.69 -7.40
CA ILE A 800 34.61 25.76 -8.04
C ILE A 800 34.58 26.99 -7.14
N TYR A 801 34.23 26.81 -5.86
CA TYR A 801 34.14 27.89 -4.89
C TYR A 801 35.47 28.61 -4.69
N ALA A 802 36.57 27.86 -4.51
CA ALA A 802 37.91 28.39 -4.34
C ALA A 802 38.35 29.21 -5.55
N LYS A 803 38.07 28.72 -6.76
CA LYS A 803 38.32 29.45 -8.02
C LYS A 803 37.53 30.75 -8.10
N LEU A 804 36.22 30.73 -7.79
CA LEU A 804 35.37 31.92 -7.80
C LEU A 804 35.80 32.96 -6.75
N ARG A 805 36.33 32.51 -5.59
CA ARG A 805 36.88 33.36 -4.53
C ARG A 805 38.32 33.82 -4.78
N GLY A 806 39.01 33.25 -5.77
CA GLY A 806 40.44 33.48 -6.00
C GLY A 806 41.34 32.98 -4.86
N ILE A 807 40.91 31.96 -4.11
CA ILE A 807 41.65 31.40 -2.96
C ILE A 807 42.35 30.11 -3.38
N THR A 808 43.65 30.01 -3.15
CA THR A 808 44.46 28.81 -3.46
C THR A 808 44.84 28.01 -2.22
N SER A 809 44.82 28.62 -1.03
CA SER A 809 45.14 27.94 0.22
C SER A 809 43.91 27.20 0.75
N ILE A 810 43.93 25.87 0.68
CA ILE A 810 42.82 24.99 1.07
C ILE A 810 43.33 23.97 2.08
N THR A 811 42.62 23.79 3.19
CA THR A 811 42.87 22.74 4.18
C THR A 811 41.59 21.94 4.40
N ALA A 812 41.61 20.66 4.07
CA ALA A 812 40.55 19.71 4.41
C ALA A 812 40.87 19.06 5.75
N ILE A 813 39.88 18.98 6.64
CA ILE A 813 39.97 18.35 7.94
C ILE A 813 38.97 17.21 7.95
N TRP A 814 39.45 15.97 7.94
CA TRP A 814 38.62 14.79 7.85
C TRP A 814 38.61 14.03 9.17
N GLN A 815 37.40 13.75 9.66
CA GLN A 815 37.16 12.85 10.77
C GLN A 815 36.45 11.59 10.26
N PRO A 816 37.15 10.44 10.17
CA PRO A 816 36.52 9.18 9.76
C PRO A 816 35.40 8.81 10.75
N HIS A 817 34.27 8.31 10.24
CA HIS A 817 33.12 7.96 11.06
C HIS A 817 32.83 6.44 10.98
N LYS A 818 32.90 5.77 12.13
CA LYS A 818 32.92 4.30 12.33
C LYS A 818 34.16 3.62 11.77
N TYR A 819 34.65 2.60 12.47
CA TYR A 819 35.74 1.76 12.01
C TYR A 819 35.29 0.85 10.87
N SER A 820 34.12 0.24 11.00
CA SER A 820 33.52 -0.63 9.96
C SER A 820 33.58 0.03 8.58
N ARG A 821 32.93 1.20 8.44
CA ARG A 821 32.87 1.97 7.20
C ARG A 821 34.24 2.33 6.62
N LEU A 822 35.19 2.72 7.48
CA LEU A 822 36.54 3.05 7.05
C LEU A 822 37.24 1.84 6.41
N PHE A 823 37.13 0.66 7.04
CA PHE A 823 37.73 -0.55 6.51
C PHE A 823 37.04 -1.04 5.24
N ASP A 824 35.71 -1.02 5.20
CA ASP A 824 34.93 -1.50 4.06
C ASP A 824 35.18 -0.67 2.79
N ASN A 825 35.59 0.59 2.93
CA ASN A 825 35.80 1.54 1.82
C ASN A 825 37.21 2.15 1.78
N LEU A 826 38.21 1.45 2.34
CA LEU A 826 39.54 2.02 2.58
C LEU A 826 40.20 2.59 1.30
N SER A 827 40.18 1.82 0.19
CA SER A 827 40.74 2.26 -1.09
C SER A 827 40.03 3.51 -1.62
N ALA A 828 38.69 3.53 -1.59
CA ALA A 828 37.91 4.66 -2.03
C ALA A 828 38.17 5.92 -1.18
N PHE A 829 38.39 5.78 0.14
CA PHE A 829 38.82 6.90 0.98
C PHE A 829 40.21 7.40 0.61
N GLN A 830 41.16 6.52 0.30
CA GLN A 830 42.51 6.91 -0.12
C GLN A 830 42.46 7.74 -1.42
N GLU A 831 41.62 7.35 -2.38
CA GLU A 831 41.50 8.01 -3.68
C GLU A 831 40.66 9.30 -3.65
N CYS A 832 39.67 9.42 -2.75
CA CYS A 832 38.73 10.54 -2.79
C CYS A 832 39.36 11.92 -2.53
N PHE A 833 40.56 11.96 -1.94
CA PHE A 833 41.31 13.20 -1.68
C PHE A 833 42.29 13.58 -2.80
N ASP A 834 42.46 12.79 -3.86
CA ASP A 834 43.41 13.08 -4.94
C ASP A 834 43.09 14.42 -5.64
N ASP A 835 41.80 14.72 -5.80
CA ASP A 835 41.32 15.98 -6.37
C ASP A 835 41.66 17.19 -5.48
N LEU A 836 41.70 17.01 -4.15
CA LEU A 836 42.14 18.03 -3.19
C LEU A 836 43.65 18.26 -3.30
N LEU A 837 44.44 17.20 -3.44
CA LEU A 837 45.91 17.30 -3.56
C LEU A 837 46.31 17.98 -4.88
N SER A 838 45.64 17.65 -5.98
CA SER A 838 45.90 18.25 -7.29
C SER A 838 45.64 19.76 -7.35
N MET A 839 44.78 20.30 -6.48
CA MET A 839 44.57 21.75 -6.33
C MET A 839 45.50 22.41 -5.30
N GLY A 840 46.50 21.68 -4.78
CA GLY A 840 47.44 22.17 -3.77
C GLY A 840 46.86 22.21 -2.34
N GLY A 841 45.74 21.52 -2.11
CA GLY A 841 45.11 21.42 -0.80
C GLY A 841 45.89 20.53 0.17
N LYS A 842 45.72 20.78 1.47
CA LYS A 842 46.31 19.98 2.56
C LYS A 842 45.25 19.13 3.23
N LEU A 843 45.60 17.91 3.62
CA LEU A 843 44.73 17.02 4.39
C LEU A 843 45.17 16.97 5.86
N VAL A 844 44.22 17.17 6.76
CA VAL A 844 44.34 16.97 8.21
C VAL A 844 43.42 15.82 8.58
N ILE A 845 43.92 14.82 9.30
CA ILE A 845 43.12 13.66 9.70
C ILE A 845 42.97 13.65 11.22
N LEU A 846 41.72 13.57 11.69
CA LEU A 846 41.34 13.42 13.09
C LEU A 846 41.14 11.94 13.45
N PRO A 847 41.10 11.59 14.76
CA PRO A 847 40.83 10.22 15.18
C PRO A 847 39.44 9.76 14.74
N VAL A 848 39.30 8.46 14.47
CA VAL A 848 38.01 7.87 14.08
C VAL A 848 36.94 8.13 15.14
N TRP A 849 35.84 8.77 14.74
CA TRP A 849 34.65 8.90 15.56
C TRP A 849 33.95 7.54 15.64
N ARG A 850 34.00 6.93 16.83
CA ARG A 850 33.68 5.52 17.03
C ARG A 850 32.19 5.21 16.88
N ALA A 851 31.32 6.19 17.16
CA ALA A 851 29.86 6.04 17.10
C ALA A 851 29.33 4.76 17.79
N GLY A 852 29.94 4.37 18.92
CA GLY A 852 29.59 3.16 19.69
C GLY A 852 30.43 1.92 19.37
N GLU A 853 31.30 1.93 18.36
CA GLU A 853 32.12 0.77 17.99
C GLU A 853 33.36 0.57 18.89
N GLU A 854 33.78 -0.68 19.03
CA GLU A 854 35.06 -1.03 19.66
C GLU A 854 36.24 -0.45 18.88
N LYS A 855 37.30 -0.10 19.62
CA LYS A 855 38.48 0.56 19.07
C LYS A 855 39.23 -0.51 18.29
N ARG A 856 39.55 -0.25 17.04
CA ARG A 856 40.45 -1.11 16.25
C ARG A 856 41.79 -0.42 16.09
N GLU A 857 42.87 -1.20 16.14
CA GLU A 857 44.21 -0.67 15.84
C GLU A 857 44.30 -0.31 14.37
N LEU A 858 44.81 0.89 14.10
CA LEU A 858 45.06 1.41 12.76
C LEU A 858 46.07 2.53 12.81
N ASP A 859 46.81 2.70 11.71
CA ASP A 859 47.74 3.80 11.49
C ASP A 859 47.27 4.63 10.29
N LEU A 860 46.54 5.73 10.55
CA LEU A 860 46.07 6.63 9.48
C LEU A 860 47.23 7.31 8.75
N GLY A 861 48.38 7.50 9.40
CA GLY A 861 49.56 8.09 8.78
C GLY A 861 50.13 7.16 7.71
N GLN A 862 50.24 5.87 8.02
CA GLN A 862 50.67 4.86 7.05
C GLN A 862 49.63 4.66 5.94
N LEU A 863 48.35 4.54 6.31
CA LEU A 863 47.27 4.28 5.34
C LEU A 863 47.08 5.43 4.34
N PHE A 864 47.30 6.68 4.75
CA PHE A 864 47.14 7.85 3.89
C PHE A 864 48.47 8.51 3.53
N ALA A 865 49.58 7.77 3.57
CA ALA A 865 50.92 8.33 3.36
C ALA A 865 51.08 9.06 2.02
N HIS A 866 50.37 8.65 0.96
CA HIS A 866 50.38 9.30 -0.35
C HIS A 866 49.80 10.72 -0.32
N CYS A 867 48.92 11.02 0.65
CA CYS A 867 48.37 12.36 0.86
C CYS A 867 49.27 13.27 1.71
N ASN A 868 50.34 12.76 2.32
CA ASN A 868 51.15 13.45 3.33
C ASN A 868 50.31 14.20 4.39
N PRO A 869 49.42 13.50 5.12
CA PRO A 869 48.44 14.13 6.00
C PRO A 869 49.06 14.68 7.27
N LEU A 870 48.50 15.77 7.79
CA LEU A 870 48.76 16.22 9.15
C LEU A 870 47.85 15.47 10.13
N LEU A 871 48.42 14.62 10.99
CA LEU A 871 47.65 13.91 12.01
C LEU A 871 47.41 14.82 13.22
N ALA A 872 46.14 15.08 13.51
CA ALA A 872 45.70 15.92 14.63
C ALA A 872 44.72 15.14 15.52
N THR A 873 44.56 15.57 16.78
CA THR A 873 43.57 14.99 17.70
C THR A 873 42.28 15.78 17.75
N ARG A 874 42.35 17.11 17.53
CA ARG A 874 41.20 18.01 17.53
C ARG A 874 41.49 19.31 16.81
N THR A 875 40.43 20.05 16.52
CA THR A 875 40.46 21.45 16.08
C THR A 875 39.71 22.32 17.07
N GLN A 876 39.95 23.62 17.04
CA GLN A 876 39.26 24.59 17.88
C GLN A 876 39.10 25.90 17.11
N ARG A 877 37.85 26.33 16.93
CA ARG A 877 37.57 27.65 16.35
C ARG A 877 37.77 28.74 17.40
N ASN A 878 38.54 29.76 17.03
CA ASN A 878 38.73 30.97 17.82
C ASN A 878 38.34 32.18 16.96
N ALA A 879 37.10 32.65 17.13
CA ALA A 879 36.49 33.68 16.28
C ALA A 879 36.60 33.34 14.78
N ASN A 880 37.53 33.98 14.06
CA ASN A 880 37.74 33.83 12.62
C ASN A 880 39.00 33.01 12.27
N THR A 881 39.65 32.36 13.24
CA THR A 881 40.75 31.42 13.00
C THR A 881 40.36 30.01 13.42
N LEU A 882 41.09 29.03 12.89
CA LEU A 882 40.93 27.63 13.26
C LEU A 882 42.29 27.04 13.67
N GLU A 883 42.38 26.60 14.91
CA GLU A 883 43.58 26.02 15.51
C GLU A 883 43.52 24.49 15.41
N ILE A 884 44.63 23.86 15.07
CA ILE A 884 44.78 22.41 14.92
C ILE A 884 45.73 21.91 16.00
N TYR A 885 45.29 20.92 16.77
CA TYR A 885 46.04 20.39 17.92
C TYR A 885 46.36 18.91 17.77
N HIS A 886 47.50 18.50 18.33
CA HIS A 886 47.78 17.11 18.68
C HIS A 886 47.97 17.01 20.18
N ASN A 887 47.02 16.37 20.84
CA ASN A 887 46.79 16.46 22.29
C ASN A 887 46.66 17.94 22.72
N ASP A 888 47.58 18.43 23.53
CA ASP A 888 47.62 19.83 24.01
C ASP A 888 48.58 20.71 23.20
N THR A 889 49.30 20.14 22.22
CA THR A 889 50.26 20.88 21.40
C THR A 889 49.58 21.49 20.18
N LEU A 890 49.71 22.82 20.02
CA LEU A 890 49.25 23.53 18.83
C LEU A 890 50.16 23.18 17.64
N LEU A 891 49.60 22.59 16.59
CA LEU A 891 50.32 22.23 15.36
C LEU A 891 50.27 23.35 14.30
N ALA A 892 49.12 24.00 14.15
CA ALA A 892 48.92 25.06 13.16
C ALA A 892 47.74 25.96 13.53
N THR A 893 47.80 27.22 13.09
CA THR A 893 46.68 28.16 13.13
C THR A 893 46.34 28.59 11.71
N LEU A 894 45.12 28.28 11.27
CA LEU A 894 44.58 28.73 10.00
C LEU A 894 43.94 30.11 10.22
N ALA A 895 44.45 31.14 9.55
CA ALA A 895 43.95 32.51 9.65
C ALA A 895 43.42 33.09 8.32
N GLN A 896 43.76 32.46 7.20
CA GLN A 896 43.35 32.83 5.84
C GLN A 896 43.16 31.57 4.99
N GLY A 897 42.47 31.69 3.86
CA GLY A 897 42.22 30.59 2.94
C GLY A 897 40.85 29.94 3.16
N ILE A 898 40.73 28.66 2.84
CA ILE A 898 39.54 27.83 3.11
C ILE A 898 39.92 26.66 4.02
N ALA A 899 39.20 26.50 5.12
CA ALA A 899 39.21 25.31 5.96
C ALA A 899 37.86 24.60 5.81
N ILE A 900 37.86 23.35 5.38
CA ILE A 900 36.63 22.54 5.23
C ILE A 900 36.69 21.30 6.13
N GLY A 901 35.63 21.07 6.89
CA GLY A 901 35.45 19.86 7.68
C GLY A 901 34.66 18.79 6.94
N PHE A 902 35.11 17.54 7.07
CA PHE A 902 34.41 16.36 6.60
C PHE A 902 34.16 15.40 7.77
N GLY A 903 32.89 15.14 8.09
CA GLY A 903 32.54 14.05 8.97
C GLY A 903 31.19 14.18 9.68
N ALA A 904 30.67 13.03 10.12
CA ALA A 904 29.41 12.92 10.86
C ALA A 904 29.59 12.87 12.39
N GLY A 905 30.83 13.04 12.88
CA GLY A 905 31.17 13.03 14.31
C GLY A 905 31.06 14.41 14.98
N ASP A 906 31.97 14.68 15.91
CA ASP A 906 32.00 15.93 16.68
C ASP A 906 32.75 17.08 16.00
N ILE A 907 33.40 16.84 14.84
CA ILE A 907 34.10 17.87 14.05
C ILE A 907 33.24 19.12 13.79
N THR A 908 31.94 18.96 13.56
CA THR A 908 30.99 20.06 13.37
C THR A 908 30.97 21.05 14.55
N TYR A 909 31.08 20.56 15.79
CA TYR A 909 31.09 21.41 16.98
C TYR A 909 32.40 22.18 17.11
N GLN A 910 33.51 21.50 16.79
CA GLN A 910 34.85 22.08 16.78
C GLN A 910 34.94 23.26 15.78
N LEU A 911 34.34 23.10 14.59
CA LEU A 911 34.29 24.14 13.54
C LEU A 911 33.30 25.27 13.84
N ARG A 912 32.25 25.00 14.62
CA ARG A 912 31.27 26.02 15.02
C ARG A 912 31.66 26.78 16.29
N GLY A 913 32.70 26.35 16.99
CA GLY A 913 33.13 26.94 18.27
C GLY A 913 32.20 26.62 19.44
N ALA A 914 31.43 25.53 19.34
CA ALA A 914 30.62 25.02 20.44
C ALA A 914 31.48 24.16 21.38
N LYS A 915 31.25 24.29 22.69
CA LYS A 915 31.92 23.47 23.72
C LYS A 915 31.34 22.07 23.82
#